data_AF-A0A9N9SAE4-F1
#
_entry.id   AF-A0A9N9SAE4-F1
#
_cell.length_a   1.000
_cell.length_b   1.000
_cell.length_c   1.000
_cell.angle_alpha   90.00
_cell.angle_beta   90.00
_cell.angle_gamma   90.00
#
_symmetry.space_group_name_H-M   'P 1'
#
loop_
_entity.id
_entity.type
_entity.pdbx_description
1 polymer ?
#
loop_
_entity_poly.entity_id
_entity_poly.type
_entity_poly.pdbx_seq_one_letter_code
_entity_poly.pdbx_strand_id
1 'polypeptide(L)'
;MASGQGFLTPSESQISDLCKINDRNMESTLKNKERDKPKRIRKRVKNKNIGDDNNEILDLVESNSPRFRLPIVRNKLPLDYCIPSSSKHPYSMDKASTYSSNKLKDVVSKKSVSVDEKVTFEIQSIRKHVGCQMIRKRNYRYKHINLRSFTKNTNTEHCIFTTVLNNLLNNFHGLTMIDKEKNKIVSKAESRKYPKQESIKKKIKRENRDIEAKETTFPDYISQENAVSGLRDGDLVKGVVRINPKNSQDSYVSNDDSSKADYYLTSVLDRNRALEGDEVILQMKPKNEWVDGKITVQVVYITQKVHSRLAVGILKARKSKNAEYAIFHPRDKRIPSIRIPESHWPNGFKDDPKKYANILCMAKILRWTVPSYASGVLTENLGLVGDLKVETLSILKEFCLDTTPFGEEVREYLPQSFHISKEEIERREDIRKECVFTIDPATARDLDDAVSVKILTNGNYEVGVHISDVSYYLEQGSELDQIVSKKATTIYMVDSVYHMLPVELCLHCSLLPGEDKLAFSVFWEITKDGEILSKRYTRTIINSCSKLAYEHAQEIIENPDKKFSDSDFPEIHNGFRPEDIVNTVNVLQNIAVIFREKRIMNGALKIDQVKLYFTLDAESGKPVDYSKYENKESHRLIEEFMLLANISVAEKIYEAFPDMAFLRCHEKPKQTMLVDLQNSLATYGIHIDISSSSGLRSSLEKYISNDYPGLCRAAVLNHLTAKAMTRARYFCAATTESECFNHYALSVPIYTHYTSPIRRYADIMVHRLLAASLSYQDPPAWDEPYISAMASNCNMQKYNAKRAGEASMELYLGHFIENHKPFEQDCVVVDVKERNFDVIVLKTGSIVRIYPNNCEQGTQWKTEHIVTSSSISKDRKAATEESCRKQLRLTITFPKTNYFPRSKITVEMFSLVKVNLEKKQNTYKLEGTLVRPLPERVFTRQT
;
A
#
# COMPACT_ATOMS: atom_id res chain seq x y z
N MET A 1 39.35 -42.40 16.22
CA MET A 1 40.76 -42.30 16.69
C MET A 1 41.34 -41.10 15.93
N ALA A 2 41.46 -39.90 16.52
CA ALA A 2 42.40 -39.46 17.55
C ALA A 2 43.85 -39.34 17.01
N SER A 3 44.63 -38.27 17.22
CA SER A 3 44.41 -36.90 17.79
C SER A 3 45.74 -36.08 17.68
N GLY A 4 45.80 -34.74 17.69
CA GLY A 4 44.77 -33.68 17.70
C GLY A 4 45.21 -32.40 18.48
N GLN A 5 44.57 -31.24 18.20
CA GLN A 5 44.62 -29.95 18.95
C GLN A 5 45.87 -29.04 18.87
N GLY A 6 45.70 -27.74 19.18
CA GLY A 6 46.74 -26.72 19.43
C GLY A 6 46.92 -25.66 18.31
N PHE A 7 46.18 -24.55 18.17
CA PHE A 7 45.98 -23.37 19.06
C PHE A 7 47.27 -22.59 19.45
N LEU A 8 47.56 -21.45 18.79
CA LEU A 8 47.52 -20.08 19.36
C LEU A 8 48.14 -18.97 18.45
N THR A 9 47.67 -17.73 18.63
CA THR A 9 48.18 -16.46 18.08
C THR A 9 49.28 -15.85 18.97
N PRO A 10 50.19 -14.99 18.46
CA PRO A 10 49.95 -13.53 18.40
C PRO A 10 50.16 -12.98 16.96
N SER A 11 49.46 -11.96 16.46
CA SER A 11 49.17 -10.59 16.92
C SER A 11 50.32 -9.58 16.72
N GLU A 12 49.94 -8.45 16.14
CA GLU A 12 50.69 -7.28 15.66
C GLU A 12 51.81 -6.71 16.54
N SER A 13 52.78 -6.04 15.89
CA SER A 13 53.46 -4.84 16.43
C SER A 13 53.97 -3.97 15.27
N GLN A 14 53.91 -2.65 15.45
CA GLN A 14 54.51 -1.64 14.55
C GLN A 14 55.94 -1.28 15.03
N ILE A 15 56.46 -0.11 14.65
CA ILE A 15 57.82 0.45 14.95
C ILE A 15 58.88 -0.20 14.05
N SER A 16 59.21 0.33 12.86
CA SER A 16 59.64 1.68 12.40
C SER A 16 61.16 1.85 12.32
N ASP A 17 61.56 2.74 11.43
CA ASP A 17 62.90 3.35 11.28
C ASP A 17 64.10 2.43 11.00
N LEU A 18 64.67 2.58 9.80
CA LEU A 18 66.12 2.79 9.64
C LEU A 18 66.47 3.45 8.29
N CYS A 19 67.45 4.34 8.34
CA CYS A 19 68.25 4.90 7.23
C CYS A 19 67.53 5.49 5.99
N LYS A 20 67.42 6.82 6.00
CA LYS A 20 67.70 7.63 4.80
C LYS A 20 69.14 7.36 4.29
N ILE A 21 69.39 7.65 3.01
CA ILE A 21 70.62 8.27 2.40
C ILE A 21 70.89 7.67 1.00
N ASN A 22 70.47 8.38 -0.04
CA ASN A 22 71.37 9.02 -1.02
C ASN A 22 70.58 9.68 -2.16
N ASP A 23 70.77 10.99 -2.33
CA ASP A 23 70.48 11.66 -3.60
C ASP A 23 71.57 11.34 -4.64
N ARG A 24 71.19 11.26 -5.93
CA ARG A 24 71.98 11.85 -7.03
C ARG A 24 71.30 11.73 -8.40
N ASN A 25 71.26 12.89 -9.08
CA ASN A 25 71.16 13.06 -10.53
C ASN A 25 69.79 12.68 -11.17
N MET A 26 69.33 13.32 -12.25
CA MET A 26 69.91 14.43 -13.03
C MET A 26 68.80 15.33 -13.58
N GLU A 27 69.07 16.63 -13.76
CA GLU A 27 68.08 17.61 -14.22
C GLU A 27 68.35 18.12 -15.66
N SER A 28 67.26 18.41 -16.38
CA SER A 28 67.18 19.23 -17.61
C SER A 28 67.70 18.67 -18.95
N THR A 29 66.84 18.67 -19.99
CA THR A 29 67.00 19.60 -21.15
C THR A 29 65.80 19.63 -22.12
N LEU A 30 65.03 20.72 -22.05
CA LEU A 30 64.56 21.58 -23.16
C LEU A 30 64.04 21.03 -24.52
N LYS A 31 62.82 21.51 -24.86
CA LYS A 31 62.33 22.10 -26.15
C LYS A 31 61.29 21.38 -27.02
N ASN A 32 60.27 22.19 -27.36
CA ASN A 32 59.10 21.97 -28.22
C ASN A 32 59.38 21.48 -29.65
N LYS A 33 58.40 20.77 -30.24
CA LYS A 33 57.87 21.08 -31.59
C LYS A 33 56.49 20.44 -31.86
N GLU A 34 55.80 20.97 -32.87
CA GLU A 34 54.47 20.55 -33.34
C GLU A 34 54.53 19.28 -34.23
N ARG A 35 53.41 18.53 -34.38
CA ARG A 35 52.67 18.43 -35.67
C ARG A 35 51.52 17.39 -35.74
N ASP A 36 50.46 17.83 -36.43
CA ASP A 36 49.57 17.15 -37.39
C ASP A 36 48.79 15.84 -37.12
N LYS A 37 47.65 15.76 -37.83
CA LYS A 37 46.68 14.65 -37.86
C LYS A 37 46.93 13.70 -39.04
N PRO A 38 46.59 12.41 -38.93
CA PRO A 38 46.36 11.58 -40.11
C PRO A 38 45.01 11.87 -40.79
N LYS A 39 44.99 11.96 -42.12
CA LYS A 39 43.79 11.89 -42.97
C LYS A 39 43.80 10.58 -43.76
N ARG A 40 42.63 10.01 -44.10
CA ARG A 40 42.32 9.22 -45.32
C ARG A 40 40.86 8.73 -45.27
N ILE A 41 40.10 8.52 -46.35
CA ILE A 41 40.09 9.14 -47.70
C ILE A 41 38.64 9.00 -48.24
N ARG A 42 38.16 9.90 -49.12
CA ARG A 42 36.90 9.71 -49.88
C ARG A 42 37.21 9.27 -51.32
N LYS A 43 36.37 8.38 -51.89
CA LYS A 43 36.23 8.20 -53.36
C LYS A 43 34.95 8.90 -53.84
N ARG A 44 34.89 9.27 -55.13
CA ARG A 44 33.85 10.14 -55.72
C ARG A 44 33.67 9.86 -57.22
N VAL A 45 32.43 9.68 -57.66
CA VAL A 45 31.98 9.58 -59.08
C VAL A 45 30.62 10.31 -59.10
N LYS A 46 30.49 11.50 -59.70
CA LYS A 46 30.00 11.78 -61.08
C LYS A 46 28.64 11.13 -61.40
N ASN A 47 27.68 11.75 -62.08
CA ASN A 47 27.35 13.16 -62.43
C ASN A 47 26.10 13.11 -63.35
N LYS A 48 25.08 13.98 -63.19
CA LYS A 48 24.34 14.65 -64.30
C LYS A 48 23.25 15.60 -63.77
N ASN A 49 22.79 16.50 -64.65
CA ASN A 49 21.96 17.68 -64.34
C ASN A 49 20.55 17.56 -64.98
N ILE A 50 19.81 18.69 -64.98
CA ILE A 50 18.48 19.02 -65.54
C ILE A 50 17.40 18.96 -64.45
N GLY A 51 16.62 20.03 -64.19
CA GLY A 51 16.64 21.39 -64.77
C GLY A 51 15.76 22.37 -63.96
N ASP A 52 15.65 23.61 -64.44
CA ASP A 52 14.94 24.75 -63.83
C ASP A 52 13.38 24.56 -63.90
N ASP A 53 12.47 25.37 -63.32
CA ASP A 53 12.52 26.83 -63.11
C ASP A 53 11.41 27.38 -62.16
N ASN A 54 11.63 28.58 -61.58
CA ASN A 54 10.71 29.64 -61.03
C ASN A 54 9.43 29.39 -60.15
N ASN A 55 9.31 30.24 -59.11
CA ASN A 55 8.10 30.96 -58.59
C ASN A 55 6.85 30.20 -58.04
N GLU A 56 5.99 30.72 -57.14
CA GLU A 56 6.05 31.79 -56.10
C GLU A 56 4.82 31.64 -55.13
N ILE A 57 4.89 32.23 -53.92
CA ILE A 57 3.75 32.81 -53.13
C ILE A 57 2.67 31.89 -52.46
N LEU A 58 2.26 32.36 -51.26
CA LEU A 58 1.02 32.11 -50.46
C LEU A 58 0.86 30.89 -49.52
N ASP A 59 0.07 31.14 -48.48
CA ASP A 59 -0.22 30.30 -47.31
C ASP A 59 -1.14 29.10 -47.58
N LEU A 60 -1.00 28.04 -46.76
CA LEU A 60 -2.05 27.58 -45.83
C LEU A 60 -1.57 26.37 -44.99
N VAL A 61 -1.74 26.44 -43.67
CA VAL A 61 -1.51 25.29 -42.76
C VAL A 61 -2.84 24.59 -42.49
N GLU A 62 -3.19 23.60 -43.33
CA GLU A 62 -4.31 22.71 -43.06
C GLU A 62 -3.90 21.44 -42.30
N SER A 63 -4.81 20.96 -41.46
CA SER A 63 -4.64 19.78 -40.63
C SER A 63 -4.71 18.48 -41.43
N ASN A 64 -3.77 17.56 -41.22
CA ASN A 64 -3.94 16.16 -41.64
C ASN A 64 -3.50 15.19 -40.53
N SER A 65 -4.50 14.54 -39.92
CA SER A 65 -4.30 13.44 -38.96
C SER A 65 -4.49 12.09 -39.68
N PRO A 66 -3.42 11.36 -40.04
CA PRO A 66 -3.56 10.07 -40.70
C PRO A 66 -4.14 9.03 -39.73
N ARG A 67 -5.37 8.59 -39.98
CA ARG A 67 -6.02 7.48 -39.25
C ARG A 67 -5.40 6.13 -39.65
N PHE A 68 -4.21 5.82 -39.13
CA PHE A 68 -3.69 4.46 -39.21
C PHE A 68 -4.45 3.52 -38.28
N ARG A 69 -5.31 2.68 -38.85
CA ARG A 69 -5.81 1.47 -38.20
C ARG A 69 -4.72 0.41 -38.27
N LEU A 70 -3.98 0.22 -37.18
CA LEU A 70 -3.19 -1.00 -37.00
C LEU A 70 -4.12 -2.16 -36.60
N PRO A 71 -3.88 -3.40 -37.09
CA PRO A 71 -4.71 -4.54 -36.77
C PRO A 71 -4.49 -4.99 -35.32
N ILE A 72 -5.57 -5.16 -34.57
CA ILE A 72 -5.51 -5.85 -33.27
C ILE A 72 -5.25 -7.33 -33.57
N VAL A 73 -4.07 -7.83 -33.19
CA VAL A 73 -3.77 -9.26 -33.20
C VAL A 73 -4.62 -9.92 -32.12
N ARG A 74 -5.78 -10.43 -32.53
CA ARG A 74 -6.65 -11.24 -31.70
C ARG A 74 -6.07 -12.65 -31.61
N ASN A 75 -5.48 -13.00 -30.47
CA ASN A 75 -5.16 -14.38 -30.15
C ASN A 75 -6.47 -15.18 -30.08
N LYS A 76 -6.80 -15.89 -31.17
CA LYS A 76 -7.87 -16.89 -31.17
C LYS A 76 -7.40 -18.08 -30.34
N LEU A 77 -8.24 -18.51 -29.40
CA LEU A 77 -8.13 -19.85 -28.83
C LEU A 77 -8.33 -20.89 -29.94
N PRO A 78 -7.51 -21.94 -30.02
CA PRO A 78 -7.93 -23.19 -30.62
C PRO A 78 -9.11 -23.74 -29.81
N LEU A 79 -10.22 -24.01 -30.49
CA LEU A 79 -11.32 -24.80 -29.93
C LEU A 79 -11.07 -26.25 -30.33
N ASP A 80 -10.78 -27.12 -29.36
CA ASP A 80 -11.07 -28.56 -29.42
C ASP A 80 -10.78 -29.22 -28.06
N TYR A 81 -11.80 -29.28 -27.18
CA TYR A 81 -11.86 -30.25 -26.09
C TYR A 81 -13.32 -30.57 -25.76
N CYS A 82 -13.74 -31.80 -26.04
CA CYS A 82 -15.07 -32.30 -25.75
C CYS A 82 -15.19 -32.76 -24.29
N ILE A 83 -16.18 -32.24 -23.56
CA ILE A 83 -16.58 -32.76 -22.24
C ILE A 83 -17.80 -33.68 -22.43
N PRO A 84 -17.74 -34.98 -22.06
CA PRO A 84 -18.86 -35.90 -22.22
C PRO A 84 -19.97 -35.63 -21.18
N SER A 85 -21.22 -35.75 -21.61
CA SER A 85 -22.40 -35.50 -20.78
C SER A 85 -22.87 -36.74 -20.00
N SER A 86 -23.26 -36.58 -18.72
CA SER A 86 -24.27 -37.44 -18.12
C SER A 86 -25.18 -36.71 -17.11
N SER A 87 -26.47 -36.63 -17.47
CA SER A 87 -27.69 -36.89 -16.67
C SER A 87 -27.67 -36.74 -15.13
N LYS A 88 -28.73 -36.24 -14.47
CA LYS A 88 -30.17 -36.42 -14.78
C LYS A 88 -31.08 -35.23 -14.47
N HIS A 89 -32.12 -35.13 -15.29
CA HIS A 89 -33.38 -34.39 -15.12
C HIS A 89 -34.23 -34.91 -13.92
N PRO A 90 -35.26 -34.19 -13.41
CA PRO A 90 -36.46 -33.85 -14.20
C PRO A 90 -37.27 -32.55 -13.93
N TYR A 91 -37.88 -32.04 -15.03
CA TYR A 91 -39.27 -31.54 -15.22
C TYR A 91 -39.96 -30.62 -14.17
N SER A 92 -40.76 -29.61 -14.54
CA SER A 92 -41.06 -29.01 -15.86
C SER A 92 -41.80 -27.66 -15.78
N MET A 93 -41.97 -27.05 -16.95
CA MET A 93 -43.06 -26.19 -17.45
C MET A 93 -44.42 -26.31 -16.70
N ASP A 94 -45.36 -25.34 -16.75
CA ASP A 94 -45.59 -24.39 -17.85
C ASP A 94 -46.50 -23.17 -17.52
N LYS A 95 -46.50 -22.20 -18.46
CA LYS A 95 -47.57 -21.22 -18.80
C LYS A 95 -47.99 -20.12 -17.81
N ALA A 96 -48.42 -19.02 -18.43
CA ALA A 96 -48.91 -17.79 -17.80
C ALA A 96 -50.44 -17.67 -17.92
N SER A 97 -51.04 -16.80 -17.10
CA SER A 97 -52.35 -16.23 -17.38
C SER A 97 -52.48 -14.80 -16.86
N THR A 98 -53.02 -13.92 -17.68
CA THR A 98 -53.52 -12.60 -17.28
C THR A 98 -54.91 -12.74 -16.67
N TYR A 99 -55.25 -12.02 -15.60
CA TYR A 99 -56.62 -11.53 -15.43
C TYR A 99 -56.70 -10.26 -14.58
N SER A 100 -57.78 -9.51 -14.77
CA SER A 100 -58.01 -8.17 -14.22
C SER A 100 -58.74 -8.18 -12.87
N SER A 101 -58.42 -7.18 -12.05
CA SER A 101 -59.29 -6.47 -11.10
C SER A 101 -60.24 -7.28 -10.18
N ASN A 102 -60.13 -7.02 -8.88
CA ASN A 102 -61.35 -6.76 -8.12
C ASN A 102 -61.15 -5.72 -7.00
N LYS A 103 -62.19 -4.92 -6.74
CA LYS A 103 -62.23 -3.99 -5.60
C LYS A 103 -62.92 -4.67 -4.43
N LEU A 104 -62.35 -4.54 -3.25
CA LEU A 104 -63.12 -4.53 -2.01
C LEU A 104 -62.56 -3.42 -1.10
N LYS A 105 -63.44 -2.52 -0.67
CA LYS A 105 -63.18 -1.65 0.47
C LYS A 105 -63.59 -2.42 1.72
N ASP A 106 -62.89 -2.24 2.83
CA ASP A 106 -63.61 -2.00 4.07
C ASP A 106 -62.82 -1.15 5.08
N VAL A 107 -63.47 -0.77 6.17
CA VAL A 107 -63.11 0.38 7.03
C VAL A 107 -62.59 -0.09 8.41
N VAL A 108 -62.19 0.88 9.27
CA VAL A 108 -61.91 0.73 10.73
C VAL A 108 -60.50 0.15 11.04
N SER A 109 -59.65 0.74 11.89
CA SER A 109 -59.72 1.99 12.67
C SER A 109 -58.35 2.67 12.81
N LYS A 110 -58.34 3.98 13.09
CA LYS A 110 -57.15 4.66 13.64
C LYS A 110 -57.02 4.35 15.14
N LYS A 111 -55.89 3.76 15.56
CA LYS A 111 -55.33 3.95 16.91
C LYS A 111 -53.87 4.36 16.81
N SER A 112 -53.65 5.67 16.75
CA SER A 112 -52.34 6.30 16.85
C SER A 112 -51.81 6.21 18.28
N VAL A 113 -51.01 5.18 18.56
CA VAL A 113 -50.28 5.04 19.83
C VAL A 113 -48.94 5.76 19.66
N SER A 114 -48.90 7.04 20.05
CA SER A 114 -47.70 7.86 20.01
C SER A 114 -46.82 7.60 21.23
N VAL A 115 -45.92 6.62 21.13
CA VAL A 115 -44.85 6.40 22.12
C VAL A 115 -43.54 6.92 21.53
N ASP A 116 -42.99 7.99 22.13
CA ASP A 116 -41.64 8.49 21.81
C ASP A 116 -40.56 7.68 22.54
N GLU A 117 -40.49 6.39 22.22
CA GLU A 117 -39.46 5.47 22.70
C GLU A 117 -38.09 5.87 22.14
N LYS A 118 -37.21 6.33 23.02
CA LYS A 118 -35.79 6.61 22.72
C LYS A 118 -35.02 5.29 22.68
N VAL A 119 -34.98 4.64 21.52
CA VAL A 119 -34.25 3.37 21.37
C VAL A 119 -32.74 3.63 21.38
N THR A 120 -32.08 3.21 22.46
CA THR A 120 -30.61 3.22 22.55
C THR A 120 -30.10 1.84 22.17
N PHE A 121 -29.26 1.80 21.15
CA PHE A 121 -28.58 0.58 20.69
C PHE A 121 -27.16 0.58 21.24
N GLU A 122 -26.82 -0.44 22.02
CA GLU A 122 -25.43 -0.71 22.38
C GLU A 122 -24.76 -1.46 21.22
N ILE A 123 -23.70 -0.89 20.65
CA ILE A 123 -22.94 -1.56 19.60
C ILE A 123 -22.08 -2.65 20.25
N GLN A 124 -22.09 -3.85 19.68
CA GLN A 124 -21.23 -4.94 20.12
C GLN A 124 -19.75 -4.53 20.04
N SER A 125 -19.13 -4.37 21.21
CA SER A 125 -17.73 -3.99 21.38
C SER A 125 -16.93 -5.26 21.66
N ILE A 126 -16.25 -5.79 20.65
CA ILE A 126 -15.68 -7.16 20.59
C ILE A 126 -14.43 -7.39 21.47
N ARG A 127 -14.23 -6.57 22.50
CA ARG A 127 -12.97 -6.38 23.26
C ARG A 127 -12.48 -7.58 24.05
N LYS A 128 -13.37 -8.49 24.48
CA LYS A 128 -13.04 -9.60 25.38
C LYS A 128 -13.13 -10.95 24.67
N HIS A 129 -12.12 -11.79 24.88
CA HIS A 129 -12.24 -13.23 24.70
C HIS A 129 -13.11 -13.77 25.84
N VAL A 130 -14.34 -14.19 25.56
CA VAL A 130 -15.24 -14.76 26.57
C VAL A 130 -14.86 -16.24 26.79
N GLY A 131 -14.12 -16.52 27.85
CA GLY A 131 -13.85 -17.88 28.29
C GLY A 131 -15.15 -18.64 28.61
N CYS A 132 -15.18 -19.94 28.33
CA CYS A 132 -16.39 -20.75 28.29
C CYS A 132 -17.20 -20.75 29.60
N GLN A 133 -18.48 -20.36 29.52
CA GLN A 133 -19.54 -20.95 30.34
C GLN A 133 -20.74 -21.33 29.46
N MET A 134 -21.06 -22.62 29.41
CA MET A 134 -22.27 -23.11 28.74
C MET A 134 -23.51 -22.75 29.56
N ILE A 135 -24.23 -21.70 29.18
CA ILE A 135 -25.60 -21.50 29.66
C ILE A 135 -26.50 -22.55 28.99
N ARG A 136 -26.73 -23.66 29.70
CA ARG A 136 -27.59 -24.77 29.27
C ARG A 136 -29.01 -24.27 28.97
N LYS A 137 -29.48 -24.46 27.74
CA LYS A 137 -30.92 -24.40 27.43
C LYS A 137 -31.67 -25.47 28.22
N ARG A 138 -32.73 -25.10 28.95
CA ARG A 138 -33.84 -25.98 29.34
C ARG A 138 -35.17 -25.25 29.19
N ASN A 139 -36.13 -25.93 28.56
CA ASN A 139 -37.53 -25.50 28.45
C ASN A 139 -38.25 -25.77 29.80
N TYR A 140 -39.39 -25.16 30.16
CA TYR A 140 -40.72 -25.53 29.65
C TYR A 140 -41.87 -24.61 30.17
N ARG A 141 -42.84 -24.36 29.27
CA ARG A 141 -44.32 -24.22 29.43
C ARG A 141 -44.97 -23.66 30.74
N TYR A 142 -45.68 -22.53 30.55
CA TYR A 142 -47.09 -22.24 30.92
C TYR A 142 -47.65 -22.14 32.38
N LYS A 143 -48.56 -21.15 32.49
CA LYS A 143 -49.88 -21.11 33.21
C LYS A 143 -50.01 -20.55 34.66
N HIS A 144 -50.98 -19.62 34.79
CA HIS A 144 -51.78 -19.27 36.00
C HIS A 144 -51.05 -18.61 37.21
N ILE A 145 -51.70 -17.94 38.20
CA ILE A 145 -52.80 -16.92 38.19
C ILE A 145 -52.80 -16.16 39.56
N ASN A 146 -53.29 -14.90 39.60
CA ASN A 146 -53.80 -14.11 40.78
C ASN A 146 -52.98 -13.84 42.08
N LEU A 147 -52.85 -12.52 42.36
CA LEU A 147 -53.31 -11.74 43.55
C LEU A 147 -52.88 -12.06 45.02
N ARG A 148 -52.62 -10.96 45.75
CA ARG A 148 -52.75 -10.72 47.23
C ARG A 148 -51.73 -11.48 48.14
N SER A 149 -51.37 -11.01 49.35
CA SER A 149 -51.49 -9.70 50.06
C SER A 149 -50.60 -9.69 51.34
N PHE A 150 -50.75 -8.67 52.21
CA PHE A 150 -50.25 -8.54 53.62
C PHE A 150 -49.07 -7.59 53.95
N THR A 151 -49.36 -6.28 53.87
CA THR A 151 -49.44 -5.30 54.98
C THR A 151 -48.60 -5.39 56.28
N LYS A 152 -48.16 -4.20 56.77
CA LYS A 152 -47.94 -3.80 58.21
C LYS A 152 -46.72 -4.46 58.92
N ASN A 153 -46.05 -3.91 59.94
CA ASN A 153 -46.07 -2.64 60.73
C ASN A 153 -44.77 -2.58 61.61
N THR A 154 -44.30 -1.55 62.34
CA THR A 154 -44.65 -0.12 62.62
C THR A 154 -43.44 0.62 63.24
N ASN A 155 -43.43 1.96 63.24
CA ASN A 155 -42.84 2.88 64.26
C ASN A 155 -41.29 2.93 64.44
N THR A 156 -40.64 4.00 64.94
CA THR A 156 -40.86 5.47 65.12
C THR A 156 -39.44 6.13 65.29
N GLU A 157 -39.14 7.44 65.37
CA GLU A 157 -39.79 8.66 65.91
C GLU A 157 -39.51 9.95 65.08
N HIS A 158 -39.93 11.12 65.61
CA HIS A 158 -39.99 12.48 65.02
C HIS A 158 -38.87 13.42 65.58
N CYS A 159 -38.78 14.75 65.33
CA CYS A 159 -39.69 15.79 64.76
C CYS A 159 -38.89 16.78 63.86
N ILE A 160 -39.13 18.10 63.63
CA ILE A 160 -39.98 19.19 64.18
C ILE A 160 -40.65 19.97 63.01
N PHE A 161 -41.71 20.74 63.29
CA PHE A 161 -42.47 21.63 62.36
C PHE A 161 -41.92 23.10 62.39
N THR A 162 -42.51 24.20 61.87
CA THR A 162 -43.91 24.58 61.56
C THR A 162 -44.01 25.75 60.55
N THR A 163 -45.17 25.86 59.88
CA THR A 163 -45.60 26.85 58.88
C THR A 163 -45.94 28.26 59.43
N VAL A 164 -45.78 29.33 58.61
CA VAL A 164 -46.59 30.58 58.68
C VAL A 164 -46.99 31.08 57.28
N LEU A 165 -48.11 31.80 57.22
CA LEU A 165 -48.97 32.23 56.12
C LEU A 165 -48.40 33.14 54.99
N ASN A 166 -49.10 33.03 53.84
CA ASN A 166 -49.63 34.09 52.96
C ASN A 166 -49.00 35.50 52.98
N ASN A 167 -48.62 36.00 51.78
CA ASN A 167 -49.19 37.28 51.31
C ASN A 167 -49.14 37.47 49.77
N LEU A 168 -50.20 38.10 49.26
CA LEU A 168 -50.25 38.90 48.02
C LEU A 168 -49.80 38.29 46.68
N LEU A 169 -50.62 37.37 46.15
CA LEU A 169 -51.09 37.54 44.77
C LEU A 169 -52.35 38.41 44.78
N ASN A 170 -52.24 39.69 44.38
CA ASN A 170 -53.30 40.50 43.76
C ASN A 170 -52.85 41.98 43.63
N ASN A 171 -52.76 42.47 42.39
CA ASN A 171 -53.10 43.85 41.96
C ASN A 171 -52.64 44.11 40.51
N PHE A 172 -53.49 43.78 39.52
CA PHE A 172 -54.31 44.78 38.80
C PHE A 172 -55.03 44.17 37.59
N HIS A 173 -56.35 44.35 37.56
CA HIS A 173 -57.19 44.12 36.39
C HIS A 173 -58.35 45.13 36.42
N GLY A 174 -58.59 45.84 35.32
CA GLY A 174 -59.69 46.79 35.21
C GLY A 174 -59.42 47.90 34.18
N LEU A 175 -60.48 48.27 33.45
CA LEU A 175 -60.57 49.38 32.47
C LEU A 175 -59.74 49.23 31.17
N THR A 176 -60.30 49.38 29.96
CA THR A 176 -61.70 49.19 29.49
C THR A 176 -61.69 48.92 27.98
N MET A 177 -62.83 48.51 27.41
CA MET A 177 -63.04 48.38 25.96
C MET A 177 -63.10 49.76 25.26
N ILE A 178 -62.67 49.84 23.99
CA ILE A 178 -63.41 50.48 22.88
C ILE A 178 -62.75 50.15 21.52
N ASP A 179 -63.59 49.58 20.65
CA ASP A 179 -63.64 49.50 19.18
C ASP A 179 -62.44 49.32 18.22
N LYS A 180 -62.86 48.82 17.04
CA LYS A 180 -62.08 48.65 15.80
C LYS A 180 -62.02 49.98 15.01
N GLU A 181 -61.34 49.92 13.86
CA GLU A 181 -61.26 50.94 12.81
C GLU A 181 -60.36 52.17 13.06
N LYS A 182 -59.13 52.07 12.53
CA LYS A 182 -58.87 52.65 11.20
C LYS A 182 -57.66 52.04 10.51
N ASN A 183 -57.88 51.58 9.28
CA ASN A 183 -56.84 51.06 8.40
C ASN A 183 -56.12 52.23 7.69
N LYS A 184 -54.81 52.09 7.45
CA LYS A 184 -53.96 52.89 6.53
C LYS A 184 -54.04 54.43 6.65
N ILE A 185 -52.92 55.06 7.00
CA ILE A 185 -52.38 56.19 6.20
C ILE A 185 -50.89 56.43 6.47
N VAL A 186 -50.16 56.78 5.41
CA VAL A 186 -48.77 57.31 5.34
C VAL A 186 -47.65 56.56 6.08
N SER A 187 -46.79 55.93 5.27
CA SER A 187 -45.41 55.62 5.62
C SER A 187 -44.50 56.84 5.43
N LYS A 188 -43.80 57.27 6.49
CA LYS A 188 -42.47 57.92 6.45
C LYS A 188 -41.94 58.25 7.85
N ALA A 189 -40.62 58.42 7.94
CA ALA A 189 -39.87 58.99 9.07
C ALA A 189 -39.61 58.13 10.32
N GLU A 190 -38.93 56.98 10.16
CA GLU A 190 -37.99 56.52 11.20
C GLU A 190 -36.72 55.90 10.59
N SER A 191 -35.76 56.75 10.24
CA SER A 191 -34.45 56.33 9.72
C SER A 191 -33.34 57.35 10.01
N ARG A 192 -32.66 57.19 11.16
CA ARG A 192 -31.35 57.80 11.49
C ARG A 192 -30.80 57.20 12.79
N LYS A 193 -29.47 56.99 12.84
CA LYS A 193 -28.73 56.22 13.88
C LYS A 193 -29.06 54.71 13.77
N TYR A 194 -28.15 53.77 13.49
CA TYR A 194 -26.69 53.74 13.68
C TYR A 194 -25.92 53.21 12.44
N PRO A 195 -24.83 53.88 12.00
CA PRO A 195 -23.87 53.29 11.07
C PRO A 195 -22.40 53.52 11.50
N LYS A 196 -21.87 52.76 12.47
CA LYS A 196 -20.42 52.80 12.84
C LYS A 196 -19.73 51.44 13.03
N GLN A 197 -20.40 50.40 13.52
CA GLN A 197 -19.72 49.11 13.73
C GLN A 197 -19.44 48.34 12.42
N GLU A 198 -20.33 48.42 11.44
CA GLU A 198 -20.18 47.66 10.19
C GLU A 198 -19.14 48.28 9.23
N SER A 199 -19.01 49.61 9.24
CA SER A 199 -17.96 50.33 8.50
C SER A 199 -16.57 50.06 9.09
N ILE A 200 -16.43 50.03 10.42
CA ILE A 200 -15.18 49.62 11.09
C ILE A 200 -14.84 48.15 10.78
N LYS A 201 -15.81 47.23 10.84
CA LYS A 201 -15.59 45.83 10.41
C LYS A 201 -15.20 45.72 8.94
N LYS A 202 -15.73 46.56 8.05
CA LYS A 202 -15.35 46.63 6.63
C LYS A 202 -13.98 47.29 6.41
N LYS A 203 -13.53 48.20 7.29
CA LYS A 203 -12.20 48.83 7.25
C LYS A 203 -11.11 47.87 7.76
N ILE A 204 -11.32 47.22 8.91
CA ILE A 204 -10.42 46.17 9.42
C ILE A 204 -10.34 45.00 8.43
N LYS A 205 -11.46 44.61 7.80
CA LYS A 205 -11.49 43.59 6.72
C LYS A 205 -11.02 44.13 5.34
N ARG A 206 -10.44 45.33 5.30
CA ARG A 206 -9.64 45.87 4.19
C ARG A 206 -8.18 45.96 4.63
N GLU A 207 -7.90 46.59 5.76
CA GLU A 207 -6.56 46.71 6.35
C GLU A 207 -5.89 45.34 6.58
N ASN A 208 -6.61 44.35 7.12
CA ASN A 208 -6.11 42.97 7.20
C ASN A 208 -5.86 42.35 5.81
N ARG A 209 -6.64 42.74 4.80
CA ARG A 209 -6.51 42.24 3.41
C ARG A 209 -5.37 42.90 2.64
N ASP A 210 -5.06 44.14 2.99
CA ASP A 210 -3.93 44.91 2.47
C ASP A 210 -2.62 44.48 3.19
N ILE A 211 -2.73 43.93 4.42
CA ILE A 211 -1.65 43.17 5.10
C ILE A 211 -1.48 41.77 4.50
N GLU A 212 -2.57 41.05 4.21
CA GLU A 212 -2.56 39.77 3.45
C GLU A 212 -1.99 39.92 2.01
N ALA A 213 -1.90 41.15 1.48
CA ALA A 213 -1.44 41.41 0.11
C ALA A 213 0.08 41.25 -0.10
N LYS A 214 0.88 41.15 0.97
CA LYS A 214 2.23 40.58 0.87
C LYS A 214 2.12 39.05 1.00
N GLU A 215 1.98 38.34 -0.12
CA GLU A 215 2.14 36.87 -0.14
C GLU A 215 3.53 36.55 0.46
N THR A 216 3.58 35.98 1.67
CA THR A 216 4.84 35.64 2.34
C THR A 216 5.60 34.64 1.48
N THR A 217 6.73 35.06 0.91
CA THR A 217 7.61 34.17 0.15
C THR A 217 8.23 33.11 1.05
N PHE A 218 8.63 31.98 0.46
CA PHE A 218 9.44 31.02 1.19
C PHE A 218 10.79 31.63 1.60
N PRO A 219 11.33 31.26 2.79
CA PRO A 219 12.72 31.55 3.13
C PRO A 219 13.68 30.96 2.10
N ASP A 220 14.74 31.67 1.76
CA ASP A 220 15.76 31.14 0.85
C ASP A 220 16.51 29.95 1.47
N TYR A 221 17.11 29.12 0.62
CA TYR A 221 17.93 28.01 1.07
C TYR A 221 19.34 28.51 1.42
N ILE A 222 19.97 27.87 2.40
CA ILE A 222 21.39 28.09 2.68
C ILE A 222 22.25 27.54 1.52
N SER A 223 23.49 28.04 1.39
CA SER A 223 24.48 27.46 0.47
C SER A 223 24.80 26.01 0.83
N GLN A 224 25.13 25.19 -0.17
CA GLN A 224 25.55 23.80 0.03
C GLN A 224 26.74 23.68 1.00
N GLU A 225 27.69 24.63 0.97
CA GLU A 225 28.84 24.68 1.89
C GLU A 225 28.41 24.79 3.36
N ASN A 226 27.62 25.81 3.71
CA ASN A 226 27.02 25.96 5.04
C ASN A 226 26.16 24.75 5.44
N ALA A 227 25.45 24.14 4.48
CA ALA A 227 24.63 22.95 4.75
C ALA A 227 25.49 21.72 5.10
N VAL A 228 26.63 21.54 4.41
CA VAL A 228 27.61 20.49 4.71
C VAL A 228 28.36 20.78 6.01
N SER A 229 28.69 22.04 6.31
CA SER A 229 29.33 22.37 7.59
C SER A 229 28.38 22.09 8.76
N GLY A 230 27.17 22.66 8.77
CA GLY A 230 26.21 22.44 9.85
C GLY A 230 25.83 20.97 10.10
N LEU A 231 25.96 20.09 9.09
CA LEU A 231 25.84 18.63 9.27
C LEU A 231 27.05 18.00 9.98
N ARG A 232 28.27 18.47 9.72
CA ARG A 232 29.49 18.03 10.43
C ARG A 232 29.59 18.61 11.83
N ASP A 233 29.16 19.87 11.97
CA ASP A 233 29.22 20.65 13.20
C ASP A 233 28.09 20.26 14.18
N GLY A 234 27.07 19.54 13.71
CA GLY A 234 25.96 18.97 14.50
C GLY A 234 24.75 19.89 14.66
N ASP A 235 24.82 21.14 14.18
CA ASP A 235 23.74 22.14 14.23
C ASP A 235 22.53 21.80 13.32
N LEU A 236 22.76 21.01 12.27
CA LEU A 236 21.76 20.64 11.27
C LEU A 236 21.59 19.12 11.19
N VAL A 237 20.41 18.67 10.74
CA VAL A 237 20.06 17.24 10.65
C VAL A 237 19.57 16.90 9.24
N LYS A 238 20.07 15.82 8.63
CA LYS A 238 19.57 15.29 7.34
C LYS A 238 18.33 14.42 7.58
N GLY A 239 17.41 14.34 6.62
CA GLY A 239 16.40 13.28 6.62
C GLY A 239 15.44 13.32 5.43
N VAL A 240 14.49 12.39 5.40
CA VAL A 240 13.50 12.23 4.32
C VAL A 240 12.12 12.78 4.72
N VAL A 241 11.53 13.64 3.87
CA VAL A 241 10.24 14.29 4.11
C VAL A 241 9.05 13.36 3.88
N ARG A 242 8.13 13.33 4.85
CA ARG A 242 6.82 12.65 4.78
C ARG A 242 5.69 13.64 5.07
N ILE A 243 4.87 13.92 4.07
CA ILE A 243 3.73 14.83 4.13
C ILE A 243 2.48 14.03 4.50
N ASN A 244 1.72 14.49 5.48
CA ASN A 244 0.49 13.83 5.90
C ASN A 244 -0.59 13.91 4.79
N PRO A 245 -1.02 12.78 4.18
CA PRO A 245 -2.00 12.80 3.09
C PRO A 245 -3.43 13.16 3.55
N LYS A 246 -3.70 13.15 4.86
CA LYS A 246 -4.98 13.60 5.46
C LYS A 246 -4.97 15.11 5.78
N ASN A 247 -3.81 15.72 6.02
CA ASN A 247 -3.62 17.17 6.21
C ASN A 247 -2.22 17.61 5.72
N SER A 248 -2.11 18.16 4.51
CA SER A 248 -0.82 18.49 3.89
C SER A 248 -0.12 19.74 4.40
N GLN A 249 -0.64 20.37 5.47
CA GLN A 249 0.12 21.30 6.30
C GLN A 249 1.09 20.58 7.24
N ASP A 250 0.66 19.45 7.84
CA ASP A 250 1.56 18.64 8.67
C ASP A 250 2.58 17.93 7.79
N SER A 251 3.85 17.95 8.19
CA SER A 251 4.86 17.07 7.63
C SER A 251 5.84 16.62 8.70
N TYR A 252 6.51 15.51 8.44
CA TYR A 252 7.40 14.84 9.38
C TYR A 252 8.69 14.48 8.66
N VAL A 253 9.80 14.48 9.39
CA VAL A 253 11.06 13.90 8.94
C VAL A 253 11.47 12.84 9.94
N SER A 254 11.90 11.68 9.45
CA SER A 254 12.37 10.60 10.31
C SER A 254 13.51 11.08 11.20
N ASN A 255 13.41 10.79 12.51
CA ASN A 255 14.57 10.85 13.40
C ASN A 255 15.30 9.50 13.35
N ASP A 256 16.62 9.49 13.22
CA ASP A 256 17.38 8.24 13.12
C ASP A 256 17.51 7.56 14.49
N ASP A 257 17.45 8.34 15.58
CA ASP A 257 17.24 7.80 16.92
C ASP A 257 15.82 7.23 17.06
N SER A 258 15.73 5.89 17.03
CA SER A 258 14.47 5.14 17.15
C SER A 258 13.76 5.28 18.50
N SER A 259 14.43 5.79 19.54
CA SER A 259 13.84 6.11 20.85
C SER A 259 13.16 7.48 20.87
N LYS A 260 13.48 8.35 19.91
CA LYS A 260 12.92 9.71 19.78
C LYS A 260 11.74 9.74 18.82
N ALA A 261 10.93 10.80 18.95
CA ALA A 261 9.89 11.12 17.99
C ALA A 261 10.47 11.67 16.68
N ASP A 262 9.73 11.50 15.59
CA ASP A 262 10.02 12.15 14.31
C ASP A 262 9.96 13.69 14.44
N TYR A 263 10.83 14.38 13.72
CA TYR A 263 10.86 15.84 13.65
C TYR A 263 9.59 16.37 12.97
N TYR A 264 8.97 17.42 13.55
CA TYR A 264 7.70 17.97 13.07
C TYR A 264 7.87 19.29 12.32
N LEU A 265 7.41 19.32 11.06
CA LEU A 265 7.26 20.52 10.24
C LEU A 265 5.81 20.99 10.40
N THR A 266 5.59 22.14 11.04
CA THR A 266 4.25 22.59 11.45
C THR A 266 3.41 23.13 10.30
N SER A 267 4.04 23.47 9.18
CA SER A 267 3.41 24.18 8.06
C SER A 267 4.12 23.93 6.74
N VAL A 268 3.46 24.34 5.64
CA VAL A 268 4.10 24.41 4.32
C VAL A 268 5.32 25.34 4.31
N LEU A 269 5.32 26.43 5.09
CA LEU A 269 6.47 27.34 5.23
C LEU A 269 7.68 26.63 5.84
N ASP A 270 7.48 25.91 6.95
CA ASP A 270 8.54 25.12 7.61
C ASP A 270 9.09 24.05 6.66
N ARG A 271 8.24 23.41 5.85
CA ARG A 271 8.64 22.42 4.83
C ARG A 271 9.42 23.04 3.65
N ASN A 272 9.44 24.36 3.52
CA ASN A 272 10.23 25.13 2.55
C ASN A 272 10.33 24.49 1.14
N ARG A 273 9.18 24.39 0.46
CA ARG A 273 9.01 23.88 -0.91
C ARG A 273 9.34 22.38 -1.12
N ALA A 274 9.71 21.63 -0.09
CA ALA A 274 9.92 20.18 -0.21
C ALA A 274 8.59 19.40 -0.41
N LEU A 275 8.71 18.25 -1.07
CA LEU A 275 7.62 17.34 -1.43
C LEU A 275 7.84 15.94 -0.80
N GLU A 276 6.88 15.04 -1.00
CA GLU A 276 6.94 13.67 -0.47
C GLU A 276 8.20 12.93 -0.95
N GLY A 277 8.97 12.38 -0.01
CA GLY A 277 10.15 11.57 -0.30
C GLY A 277 11.43 12.35 -0.60
N ASP A 278 11.40 13.69 -0.64
CA ASP A 278 12.61 14.50 -0.81
C ASP A 278 13.57 14.32 0.38
N GLU A 279 14.87 14.30 0.09
CA GLU A 279 15.90 14.46 1.11
C GLU A 279 16.16 15.93 1.42
N VAL A 280 16.19 16.27 2.70
CA VAL A 280 16.33 17.64 3.20
C VAL A 280 17.36 17.75 4.30
N ILE A 281 17.85 18.96 4.52
CA ILE A 281 18.60 19.35 5.72
C ILE A 281 17.71 20.29 6.54
N LEU A 282 17.67 20.04 7.84
CA LEU A 282 16.82 20.67 8.82
C LEU A 282 17.62 21.50 9.81
N GLN A 283 17.04 22.62 10.22
CA GLN A 283 17.44 23.36 11.41
C GLN A 283 16.38 23.12 12.51
N MET A 284 16.82 22.90 13.75
CA MET A 284 15.89 22.80 14.89
C MET A 284 15.40 24.18 15.31
N LYS A 285 14.10 24.29 15.62
CA LYS A 285 13.53 25.52 16.18
C LYS A 285 13.80 25.62 17.70
N PRO A 286 13.85 26.84 18.26
CA PRO A 286 13.90 27.05 19.71
C PRO A 286 12.87 26.23 20.49
N LYS A 287 13.22 25.76 21.70
CA LYS A 287 12.37 24.86 22.49
C LYS A 287 10.98 25.44 22.85
N ASN A 288 10.83 26.76 22.85
CA ASN A 288 9.57 27.45 23.05
C ASN A 288 8.64 27.48 21.80
N GLU A 289 9.13 27.03 20.65
CA GLU A 289 8.34 26.81 19.42
C GLU A 289 7.97 25.33 19.20
N TRP A 290 8.29 24.44 20.14
CA TRP A 290 7.96 23.02 20.06
C TRP A 290 6.47 22.79 20.34
N VAL A 291 5.82 21.96 19.52
CA VAL A 291 4.35 21.78 19.50
C VAL A 291 3.99 20.34 19.86
N ASP A 292 3.02 20.17 20.76
CA ASP A 292 2.60 18.87 21.31
C ASP A 292 3.76 18.01 21.87
N GLY A 293 4.81 18.64 22.42
CA GLY A 293 6.03 17.95 22.89
C GLY A 293 6.95 17.45 21.77
N LYS A 294 6.65 17.71 20.50
CA LYS A 294 7.47 17.31 19.34
C LYS A 294 8.53 18.36 19.05
N ILE A 295 9.74 17.90 18.71
CA ILE A 295 10.82 18.75 18.19
C ILE A 295 10.35 19.37 16.88
N THR A 296 10.15 20.69 16.86
CA THR A 296 9.80 21.41 15.64
C THR A 296 11.06 21.84 14.88
N VAL A 297 10.99 21.76 13.56
CA VAL A 297 12.12 21.98 12.64
C VAL A 297 11.71 22.84 11.44
N GLN A 298 12.69 23.28 10.67
CA GLN A 298 12.50 23.95 9.39
C GLN A 298 13.49 23.39 8.35
N VAL A 299 13.02 23.20 7.11
CA VAL A 299 13.86 22.83 5.97
C VAL A 299 14.67 24.04 5.51
N VAL A 300 16.01 23.92 5.59
CA VAL A 300 16.97 24.95 5.17
C VAL A 300 17.67 24.61 3.85
N TYR A 301 17.67 23.34 3.44
CA TYR A 301 18.19 22.89 2.13
C TYR A 301 17.47 21.62 1.66
N ILE A 302 17.45 21.36 0.34
CA ILE A 302 17.00 20.08 -0.24
C ILE A 302 18.22 19.44 -0.90
N THR A 303 18.73 18.34 -0.34
CA THR A 303 19.91 17.63 -0.89
C THR A 303 19.55 16.85 -2.16
N GLN A 304 18.42 16.14 -2.15
CA GLN A 304 17.97 15.35 -3.30
C GLN A 304 16.47 15.53 -3.56
N LYS A 305 16.16 15.89 -4.80
CA LYS A 305 14.79 16.10 -5.30
C LYS A 305 14.21 14.78 -5.82
N VAL A 306 13.85 13.89 -4.90
CA VAL A 306 13.34 12.54 -5.20
C VAL A 306 11.95 12.59 -5.84
N HIS A 307 11.07 13.51 -5.40
CA HIS A 307 9.75 13.66 -6.03
C HIS A 307 9.89 14.17 -7.47
N SER A 308 9.21 13.57 -8.45
CA SER A 308 9.32 13.88 -9.89
C SER A 308 8.90 15.29 -10.31
N ARG A 309 8.18 16.00 -9.42
CA ARG A 309 7.48 17.29 -9.65
C ARG A 309 6.37 17.23 -10.71
N LEU A 310 6.01 16.03 -11.17
CA LEU A 310 4.80 15.77 -11.93
C LEU A 310 3.61 15.61 -10.97
N ALA A 311 2.40 15.87 -11.48
CA ALA A 311 1.15 15.70 -10.75
C ALA A 311 0.01 15.38 -11.73
N VAL A 312 -0.78 14.36 -11.41
CA VAL A 312 -2.07 14.07 -12.06
C VAL A 312 -3.16 14.90 -11.39
N GLY A 313 -4.12 15.43 -12.17
CA GLY A 313 -5.13 16.34 -11.64
C GLY A 313 -6.05 16.93 -12.70
N ILE A 314 -6.80 17.97 -12.32
CA ILE A 314 -7.82 18.61 -13.16
C ILE A 314 -7.54 20.13 -13.24
N LEU A 315 -7.56 20.69 -14.46
CA LEU A 315 -7.45 22.14 -14.68
C LEU A 315 -8.80 22.84 -14.45
N LYS A 316 -8.82 23.94 -13.70
CA LYS A 316 -10.03 24.74 -13.46
C LYS A 316 -9.77 26.23 -13.71
N ALA A 317 -10.65 26.86 -14.48
CA ALA A 317 -10.60 28.30 -14.73
C ALA A 317 -10.94 29.09 -13.46
N ARG A 318 -10.35 30.29 -13.33
CA ARG A 318 -10.74 31.24 -12.26
C ARG A 318 -12.09 31.89 -12.61
N LYS A 319 -12.77 32.44 -11.60
CA LYS A 319 -14.04 33.16 -11.79
C LYS A 319 -13.90 34.55 -12.47
N SER A 320 -12.67 35.00 -12.73
CA SER A 320 -12.41 36.25 -13.48
C SER A 320 -12.37 35.95 -14.98
N LYS A 321 -13.01 36.78 -15.81
CA LYS A 321 -12.94 36.68 -17.27
C LYS A 321 -11.54 36.98 -17.82
N ASN A 322 -10.77 37.82 -17.13
CA ASN A 322 -9.41 38.21 -17.50
C ASN A 322 -8.45 37.50 -16.52
N ALA A 323 -8.28 36.19 -16.68
CA ALA A 323 -7.45 35.37 -15.80
C ALA A 323 -6.23 34.82 -16.55
N GLU A 324 -5.10 35.49 -16.42
CA GLU A 324 -3.79 35.13 -17.02
C GLU A 324 -3.32 33.68 -16.71
N TYR A 325 -3.90 33.06 -15.68
CA TYR A 325 -3.62 31.69 -15.27
C TYR A 325 -4.88 30.97 -14.77
N ALA A 326 -4.94 29.68 -15.08
CA ALA A 326 -5.87 28.71 -14.52
C ALA A 326 -5.22 28.01 -13.31
N ILE A 327 -6.04 27.35 -12.49
CA ILE A 327 -5.56 26.60 -11.33
C ILE A 327 -5.71 25.12 -11.63
N PHE A 328 -4.57 24.44 -11.72
CA PHE A 328 -4.52 22.98 -11.73
C PHE A 328 -4.59 22.48 -10.30
N HIS A 329 -5.49 21.53 -10.06
CA HIS A 329 -5.68 20.87 -8.77
C HIS A 329 -5.19 19.43 -8.86
N PRO A 330 -4.04 19.10 -8.25
CA PRO A 330 -3.58 17.72 -8.11
C PRO A 330 -4.60 16.82 -7.41
N ARG A 331 -4.60 15.54 -7.81
CA ARG A 331 -5.31 14.44 -7.15
C ARG A 331 -4.73 14.14 -5.78
N ASP A 332 -3.40 14.14 -5.66
CA ASP A 332 -2.70 14.06 -4.39
C ASP A 332 -2.65 15.43 -3.68
N LYS A 333 -3.27 15.50 -2.51
CA LYS A 333 -3.32 16.71 -1.66
C LYS A 333 -1.97 17.09 -1.05
N ARG A 334 -0.96 16.20 -1.06
CA ARG A 334 0.41 16.52 -0.63
C ARG A 334 1.09 17.52 -1.57
N ILE A 335 0.67 17.57 -2.82
CA ILE A 335 1.17 18.47 -3.87
C ILE A 335 0.39 19.79 -3.84
N PRO A 336 1.05 20.97 -3.92
CA PRO A 336 0.36 22.27 -3.98
C PRO A 336 -0.46 22.43 -5.27
N SER A 337 -1.54 23.22 -5.22
CA SER A 337 -2.23 23.65 -6.45
C SER A 337 -1.31 24.53 -7.30
N ILE A 338 -1.39 24.37 -8.63
CA ILE A 338 -0.41 24.92 -9.56
C ILE A 338 -1.09 25.99 -10.44
N ARG A 339 -0.51 27.20 -10.49
CA ARG A 339 -0.86 28.26 -11.45
C ARG A 339 -0.32 27.85 -12.83
N ILE A 340 -1.20 27.64 -13.81
CA ILE A 340 -0.84 27.31 -15.20
C ILE A 340 -1.15 28.53 -16.09
N PRO A 341 -0.16 29.12 -16.78
CA PRO A 341 -0.36 30.31 -17.62
C PRO A 341 -1.20 29.98 -18.86
N GLU A 342 -1.89 31.00 -19.41
CA GLU A 342 -2.78 30.85 -20.57
C GLU A 342 -2.11 30.18 -21.78
N SER A 343 -0.83 30.46 -22.03
CA SER A 343 -0.04 29.86 -23.12
C SER A 343 0.18 28.34 -23.02
N HIS A 344 -0.21 27.71 -21.90
CA HIS A 344 -0.11 26.28 -21.66
C HIS A 344 -1.46 25.64 -21.31
N TRP A 345 -2.58 26.28 -21.69
CA TRP A 345 -3.92 25.68 -21.58
C TRP A 345 -4.21 24.78 -22.79
N PRO A 346 -5.08 23.76 -22.65
CA PRO A 346 -5.55 22.98 -23.80
C PRO A 346 -6.36 23.84 -24.78
N ASN A 347 -6.21 23.60 -26.09
CA ASN A 347 -7.00 24.26 -27.13
C ASN A 347 -8.51 24.15 -26.83
N GLY A 348 -9.24 25.28 -26.81
CA GLY A 348 -10.66 25.34 -26.46
C GLY A 348 -11.00 25.40 -24.96
N PHE A 349 -10.02 25.33 -24.06
CA PHE A 349 -10.25 25.47 -22.61
C PHE A 349 -10.71 26.88 -22.21
N LYS A 350 -10.26 27.91 -22.93
CA LYS A 350 -10.67 29.30 -22.71
C LYS A 350 -12.15 29.51 -23.00
N ASP A 351 -12.66 28.82 -24.02
CA ASP A 351 -14.00 28.99 -24.56
C ASP A 351 -15.04 28.16 -23.79
N ASP A 352 -14.72 26.91 -23.46
CA ASP A 352 -15.50 26.12 -22.48
C ASP A 352 -14.62 25.41 -21.43
N PRO A 353 -14.35 26.08 -20.29
CA PRO A 353 -13.69 25.45 -19.15
C PRO A 353 -14.46 24.27 -18.52
N LYS A 354 -15.78 24.11 -18.78
CA LYS A 354 -16.59 23.04 -18.17
C LYS A 354 -16.30 21.69 -18.81
N LYS A 355 -16.08 21.64 -20.13
CA LYS A 355 -15.64 20.45 -20.87
C LYS A 355 -14.42 19.77 -20.22
N TYR A 356 -13.51 20.56 -19.65
CA TYR A 356 -12.28 20.08 -19.02
C TYR A 356 -12.41 19.79 -17.52
N ALA A 357 -13.55 20.08 -16.89
CA ALA A 357 -13.77 19.83 -15.46
C ALA A 357 -13.79 18.32 -15.10
N ASN A 358 -13.99 17.45 -16.10
CA ASN A 358 -13.95 16.00 -16.00
C ASN A 358 -12.83 15.38 -16.87
N ILE A 359 -11.78 16.15 -17.19
CA ILE A 359 -10.61 15.67 -17.92
C ILE A 359 -9.41 15.61 -16.96
N LEU A 360 -8.73 14.46 -16.93
CA LEU A 360 -7.46 14.29 -16.23
C LEU A 360 -6.32 14.77 -17.13
N CYS A 361 -5.50 15.66 -16.57
CA CYS A 361 -4.25 16.10 -17.20
C CYS A 361 -3.08 15.88 -16.24
N MET A 362 -1.88 15.88 -16.80
CA MET A 362 -0.63 15.92 -16.05
C MET A 362 -0.04 17.33 -16.10
N ALA A 363 0.47 17.81 -14.96
CA ALA A 363 1.19 19.08 -14.83
C ALA A 363 2.58 18.87 -14.22
N LYS A 364 3.55 19.70 -14.61
CA LYS A 364 4.89 19.77 -14.04
C LYS A 364 5.09 21.08 -13.26
N ILE A 365 5.48 20.98 -11.99
CA ILE A 365 5.92 22.12 -11.19
C ILE A 365 7.26 22.61 -11.73
N LEU A 366 7.34 23.90 -12.09
CA LEU A 366 8.59 24.55 -12.52
C LEU A 366 9.18 25.45 -11.43
N ARG A 367 8.34 26.22 -10.73
CA ARG A 367 8.76 27.13 -9.65
C ARG A 367 7.72 27.14 -8.52
N TRP A 368 8.15 27.35 -7.29
CA TRP A 368 7.25 27.49 -6.13
C TRP A 368 7.81 28.57 -5.20
N THR A 369 7.32 29.80 -5.34
CA THR A 369 7.85 31.00 -4.65
C THR A 369 7.05 31.40 -3.42
N VAL A 370 5.77 31.03 -3.37
CA VAL A 370 4.82 31.35 -2.29
C VAL A 370 4.11 30.08 -1.80
N PRO A 371 3.84 29.92 -0.49
CA PRO A 371 3.19 28.72 0.07
C PRO A 371 1.82 28.40 -0.53
N SER A 372 1.10 29.43 -0.98
CA SER A 372 -0.27 29.35 -1.50
C SER A 372 -0.38 28.52 -2.79
N TYR A 373 0.56 28.67 -3.73
CA TYR A 373 0.53 28.00 -5.04
C TYR A 373 1.91 27.82 -5.65
N ALA A 374 2.12 26.70 -6.32
CA ALA A 374 3.21 26.53 -7.28
C ALA A 374 2.89 27.20 -8.63
N SER A 375 3.88 27.31 -9.50
CA SER A 375 3.74 27.70 -10.91
C SER A 375 4.33 26.62 -11.81
N GLY A 376 3.67 26.30 -12.91
CA GLY A 376 4.02 25.16 -13.74
C GLY A 376 3.32 25.15 -15.09
N VAL A 377 3.46 24.03 -15.79
CA VAL A 377 2.93 23.82 -17.15
C VAL A 377 2.17 22.50 -17.21
N LEU A 378 1.19 22.40 -18.11
CA LEU A 378 0.63 21.11 -18.48
C LEU A 378 1.59 20.36 -19.41
N THR A 379 1.65 19.05 -19.26
CA THR A 379 2.53 18.16 -20.05
C THR A 379 1.76 17.14 -20.87
N GLU A 380 0.61 16.66 -20.38
CA GLU A 380 -0.14 15.57 -21.02
C GLU A 380 -1.65 15.73 -20.72
N ASN A 381 -2.50 15.39 -21.69
CA ASN A 381 -3.94 15.21 -21.49
C ASN A 381 -4.22 13.71 -21.50
N LEU A 382 -4.62 13.15 -20.36
CA LEU A 382 -4.76 11.70 -20.17
C LEU A 382 -6.12 11.18 -20.64
N GLY A 383 -7.17 12.00 -20.57
CA GLY A 383 -8.52 11.63 -20.99
C GLY A 383 -9.61 11.89 -19.94
N LEU A 384 -10.73 11.19 -20.03
CA LEU A 384 -11.89 11.39 -19.16
C LEU A 384 -11.71 10.75 -17.77
N VAL A 385 -12.09 11.50 -16.74
CA VAL A 385 -12.18 11.03 -15.35
C VAL A 385 -13.13 9.83 -15.28
N GLY A 386 -12.71 8.75 -14.63
CA GLY A 386 -13.52 7.54 -14.45
C GLY A 386 -13.55 6.56 -15.63
N ASP A 387 -12.91 6.87 -16.78
CA ASP A 387 -12.58 5.82 -17.76
C ASP A 387 -11.50 4.90 -17.17
N LEU A 388 -11.71 3.59 -17.24
CA LEU A 388 -10.88 2.61 -16.54
C LEU A 388 -9.42 2.61 -17.03
N LYS A 389 -9.19 2.81 -18.34
CA LYS A 389 -7.85 2.82 -18.94
C LYS A 389 -7.13 4.13 -18.67
N VAL A 390 -7.86 5.25 -18.72
CA VAL A 390 -7.33 6.58 -18.33
C VAL A 390 -6.95 6.60 -16.85
N GLU A 391 -7.79 6.03 -15.98
CA GLU A 391 -7.51 5.95 -14.54
C GLU A 391 -6.30 5.04 -14.25
N THR A 392 -6.19 3.85 -14.86
CA THR A 392 -5.01 2.97 -14.77
C THR A 392 -3.73 3.67 -15.25
N LEU A 393 -3.75 4.31 -16.42
CA LEU A 393 -2.62 5.12 -16.91
C LEU A 393 -2.26 6.24 -15.93
N SER A 394 -3.25 6.93 -15.37
CA SER A 394 -3.02 8.01 -14.41
C SER A 394 -2.34 7.52 -13.13
N ILE A 395 -2.67 6.32 -12.63
CA ILE A 395 -2.03 5.70 -11.47
C ILE A 395 -0.56 5.39 -11.77
N LEU A 396 -0.26 4.82 -12.94
CA LEU A 396 1.09 4.47 -13.35
C LEU A 396 1.98 5.73 -13.47
N LYS A 397 1.44 6.82 -14.04
CA LYS A 397 2.12 8.13 -14.08
C LYS A 397 2.24 8.79 -12.69
N GLU A 398 1.22 8.70 -11.82
CA GLU A 398 1.25 9.26 -10.45
C GLU A 398 2.38 8.64 -9.60
N PHE A 399 2.61 7.33 -9.75
CA PHE A 399 3.73 6.62 -9.11
C PHE A 399 5.03 6.59 -9.95
N CYS A 400 5.10 7.37 -11.03
CA CYS A 400 6.30 7.56 -11.86
C CYS A 400 6.91 6.25 -12.41
N LEU A 401 6.06 5.28 -12.74
CA LEU A 401 6.44 3.97 -13.24
C LEU A 401 6.64 3.99 -14.77
N ASP A 402 7.76 3.42 -15.23
CA ASP A 402 8.07 3.36 -16.66
C ASP A 402 7.43 2.14 -17.37
N THR A 403 6.23 2.38 -17.88
CA THR A 403 5.46 1.43 -18.68
C THR A 403 5.76 1.52 -20.19
N THR A 404 6.84 2.18 -20.60
CA THR A 404 7.23 2.24 -22.02
C THR A 404 7.59 0.83 -22.49
N PRO A 405 6.95 0.31 -23.58
CA PRO A 405 7.32 -0.97 -24.17
C PRO A 405 8.76 -0.95 -24.67
N PHE A 406 9.38 -2.13 -24.72
CA PHE A 406 10.63 -2.36 -25.43
C PHE A 406 10.34 -2.28 -26.94
N GLY A 407 11.08 -1.43 -27.67
CA GLY A 407 10.90 -1.24 -29.11
C GLY A 407 11.74 -2.18 -29.97
N GLU A 408 11.92 -1.81 -31.23
CA GLU A 408 12.70 -2.59 -32.19
C GLU A 408 14.20 -2.53 -31.88
N GLU A 409 14.66 -1.41 -31.32
CA GLU A 409 16.05 -1.10 -30.97
C GLU A 409 16.65 -2.09 -29.95
N VAL A 410 15.83 -2.69 -29.09
CA VAL A 410 16.29 -3.61 -28.05
C VAL A 410 16.41 -5.05 -28.53
N ARG A 411 16.00 -5.37 -29.76
CA ARG A 411 16.22 -6.71 -30.36
C ARG A 411 17.69 -6.98 -30.68
N GLU A 412 18.52 -5.96 -30.87
CA GLU A 412 19.96 -6.14 -31.11
C GLU A 412 20.69 -6.69 -29.86
N TYR A 413 20.10 -6.54 -28.67
CA TYR A 413 20.59 -7.09 -27.40
C TYR A 413 19.90 -8.41 -26.99
N LEU A 414 18.99 -8.94 -27.81
CA LEU A 414 18.43 -10.28 -27.62
C LEU A 414 19.31 -11.32 -28.35
N PRO A 415 19.45 -12.55 -27.83
CA PRO A 415 20.23 -13.57 -28.51
C PRO A 415 19.59 -13.95 -29.84
N GLN A 416 20.39 -13.97 -30.91
CA GLN A 416 19.91 -14.24 -32.28
C GLN A 416 19.25 -15.62 -32.45
N SER A 417 19.57 -16.55 -31.55
CA SER A 417 18.91 -17.84 -31.42
C SER A 417 18.63 -18.13 -29.96
N PHE A 418 17.42 -18.60 -29.68
CA PHE A 418 16.98 -19.10 -28.38
C PHE A 418 17.25 -20.61 -28.21
N HIS A 419 18.13 -21.20 -29.02
CA HIS A 419 18.62 -22.57 -28.80
C HIS A 419 19.84 -22.55 -27.88
N ILE A 420 19.83 -23.41 -26.85
CA ILE A 420 20.97 -23.62 -25.95
C ILE A 420 22.09 -24.32 -26.75
N SER A 421 23.31 -23.77 -26.70
CA SER A 421 24.48 -24.32 -27.37
C SER A 421 25.01 -25.56 -26.65
N LYS A 422 25.66 -26.49 -27.38
CA LYS A 422 26.19 -27.73 -26.79
C LYS A 422 27.25 -27.42 -25.73
N GLU A 423 28.05 -26.41 -26.02
CA GLU A 423 29.12 -25.89 -25.17
C GLU A 423 28.59 -25.36 -23.83
N GLU A 424 27.35 -24.87 -23.77
CA GLU A 424 26.70 -24.43 -22.53
C GLU A 424 25.97 -25.58 -21.81
N ILE A 425 25.49 -26.60 -22.55
CA ILE A 425 25.01 -27.85 -21.96
C ILE A 425 26.17 -28.58 -21.25
N GLU A 426 27.32 -28.69 -21.90
CA GLU A 426 28.52 -29.38 -21.38
C GLU A 426 29.17 -28.68 -20.18
N ARG A 427 28.91 -27.37 -20.00
CA ARG A 427 29.36 -26.58 -18.84
C ARG A 427 28.45 -26.68 -17.62
N ARG A 428 27.24 -27.21 -17.78
CA ARG A 428 26.20 -27.20 -16.74
C ARG A 428 25.90 -28.61 -16.24
N GLU A 429 25.40 -28.68 -15.02
CA GLU A 429 24.90 -29.92 -14.46
C GLU A 429 23.55 -30.27 -15.09
N ASP A 430 23.50 -31.40 -15.82
CA ASP A 430 22.32 -31.87 -16.54
C ASP A 430 21.37 -32.64 -15.61
N ILE A 431 20.28 -31.97 -15.22
CA ILE A 431 19.22 -32.53 -14.38
C ILE A 431 17.89 -32.71 -15.14
N ARG A 432 17.91 -32.69 -16.48
CA ARG A 432 16.72 -32.92 -17.34
C ARG A 432 16.06 -34.30 -17.17
N LYS A 433 16.70 -35.20 -16.42
CA LYS A 433 16.24 -36.56 -16.10
C LYS A 433 15.65 -36.71 -14.69
N GLU A 434 15.64 -35.65 -13.90
CA GLU A 434 15.07 -35.63 -12.55
C GLU A 434 13.63 -35.07 -12.59
N CYS A 435 12.79 -35.42 -11.60
CA CYS A 435 11.42 -34.89 -11.53
C CYS A 435 11.43 -33.43 -11.06
N VAL A 436 11.42 -32.50 -12.03
CA VAL A 436 11.44 -31.05 -11.81
C VAL A 436 10.11 -30.45 -12.29
N PHE A 437 9.44 -29.62 -11.49
CA PHE A 437 8.21 -28.92 -11.89
C PHE A 437 8.06 -27.55 -11.21
N THR A 438 7.16 -26.69 -11.72
CA THR A 438 6.82 -25.39 -11.09
C THR A 438 5.47 -25.47 -10.36
N ILE A 439 5.24 -24.59 -9.38
CA ILE A 439 3.93 -24.45 -8.69
C ILE A 439 3.57 -22.96 -8.58
N ASP A 440 2.62 -22.54 -9.42
CA ASP A 440 2.34 -21.14 -9.72
C ASP A 440 0.85 -20.79 -9.61
N PRO A 441 0.48 -19.49 -9.70
CA PRO A 441 -0.86 -19.12 -10.14
C PRO A 441 -1.15 -19.72 -11.53
N ALA A 442 -2.36 -20.24 -11.73
CA ALA A 442 -2.78 -20.84 -13.01
C ALA A 442 -2.53 -19.90 -14.21
N THR A 443 -2.74 -18.60 -14.03
CA THR A 443 -2.55 -17.54 -15.04
C THR A 443 -1.08 -17.16 -15.32
N ALA A 444 -0.10 -17.59 -14.52
CA ALA A 444 1.29 -17.20 -14.66
C ALA A 444 1.93 -17.66 -15.99
N ARG A 445 2.89 -16.87 -16.47
CA ARG A 445 3.68 -17.09 -17.70
C ARG A 445 5.17 -16.84 -17.50
N ASP A 446 5.50 -15.95 -16.57
CA ASP A 446 6.81 -15.59 -16.03
C ASP A 446 7.16 -16.51 -14.84
N LEU A 447 7.51 -17.77 -15.14
CA LEU A 447 7.83 -18.80 -14.14
C LEU A 447 9.32 -18.67 -13.77
N ASP A 448 9.60 -18.07 -12.62
CA ASP A 448 10.97 -17.86 -12.13
C ASP A 448 11.59 -19.13 -11.52
N ASP A 449 10.78 -19.95 -10.85
CA ASP A 449 11.24 -20.99 -9.93
C ASP A 449 10.60 -22.37 -10.18
N ALA A 450 11.41 -23.41 -10.02
CA ALA A 450 11.03 -24.82 -10.09
C ALA A 450 11.65 -25.60 -8.92
N VAL A 451 11.06 -26.75 -8.58
CA VAL A 451 11.46 -27.60 -7.45
C VAL A 451 11.65 -29.05 -7.86
N SER A 452 12.51 -29.77 -7.14
CA SER A 452 12.70 -31.22 -7.26
C SER A 452 13.03 -31.88 -5.92
N VAL A 453 12.82 -33.19 -5.82
CA VAL A 453 13.29 -34.02 -4.69
C VAL A 453 13.87 -35.33 -5.23
N LYS A 454 15.01 -35.73 -4.68
CA LYS A 454 15.69 -36.99 -4.98
C LYS A 454 16.00 -37.73 -3.68
N ILE A 455 15.62 -39.01 -3.59
CA ILE A 455 15.91 -39.83 -2.41
C ILE A 455 17.33 -40.39 -2.54
N LEU A 456 18.18 -40.09 -1.57
CA LEU A 456 19.58 -40.53 -1.52
C LEU A 456 19.71 -41.95 -0.94
N THR A 457 20.85 -42.60 -1.20
CA THR A 457 21.11 -43.99 -0.77
C THR A 457 21.18 -44.17 0.75
N ASN A 458 21.41 -43.09 1.50
CA ASN A 458 21.34 -43.06 2.96
C ASN A 458 19.91 -42.84 3.51
N GLY A 459 18.92 -42.59 2.64
CA GLY A 459 17.53 -42.31 3.00
C GLY A 459 17.23 -40.84 3.32
N ASN A 460 18.18 -39.93 3.15
CA ASN A 460 17.95 -38.48 3.15
C ASN A 460 17.37 -38.02 1.80
N TYR A 461 16.99 -36.74 1.73
CA TYR A 461 16.51 -36.09 0.52
C TYR A 461 17.55 -35.09 0.02
N GLU A 462 17.95 -35.17 -1.25
CA GLU A 462 18.48 -34.02 -1.97
C GLU A 462 17.28 -33.22 -2.51
N VAL A 463 17.09 -32.00 -2.01
CA VAL A 463 16.01 -31.10 -2.46
C VAL A 463 16.62 -29.99 -3.31
N GLY A 464 16.06 -29.78 -4.50
CA GLY A 464 16.49 -28.77 -5.45
C GLY A 464 15.51 -27.59 -5.54
N VAL A 465 16.04 -26.37 -5.57
CA VAL A 465 15.35 -25.16 -6.03
C VAL A 465 16.12 -24.62 -7.23
N HIS A 466 15.44 -24.54 -8.37
CA HIS A 466 16.03 -24.16 -9.66
C HIS A 466 15.43 -22.82 -10.08
N ILE A 467 16.27 -21.79 -10.19
CA ILE A 467 15.81 -20.43 -10.56
C ILE A 467 16.28 -20.11 -11.97
N SER A 468 15.42 -19.50 -12.79
CA SER A 468 15.75 -19.06 -14.15
C SER A 468 17.05 -18.23 -14.22
N ASP A 469 18.02 -18.65 -15.03
CA ASP A 469 19.32 -17.97 -15.17
C ASP A 469 19.25 -16.78 -16.14
N VAL A 470 18.45 -15.78 -15.79
CA VAL A 470 18.37 -14.50 -16.53
C VAL A 470 19.74 -13.83 -16.63
N SER A 471 20.64 -14.08 -15.68
CA SER A 471 21.99 -13.49 -15.66
C SER A 471 22.89 -13.95 -16.82
N TYR A 472 22.62 -15.13 -17.40
CA TYR A 472 23.27 -15.61 -18.62
C TYR A 472 22.80 -14.85 -19.87
N TYR A 473 21.51 -14.52 -19.96
CA TYR A 473 20.94 -13.86 -21.14
C TYR A 473 21.03 -12.33 -21.12
N LEU A 474 21.07 -11.71 -19.93
CA LEU A 474 21.19 -10.26 -19.77
C LEU A 474 22.64 -9.86 -19.48
N GLU A 475 23.40 -9.56 -20.54
CA GLU A 475 24.79 -9.10 -20.45
C GLU A 475 24.91 -7.83 -19.59
N GLN A 476 25.82 -7.85 -18.60
CA GLN A 476 26.03 -6.75 -17.67
C GLN A 476 26.53 -5.48 -18.37
N GLY A 477 25.90 -4.33 -18.08
CA GLY A 477 26.30 -3.03 -18.63
C GLY A 477 25.80 -2.75 -20.05
N SER A 478 25.23 -3.73 -20.74
CA SER A 478 24.52 -3.54 -22.02
C SER A 478 23.42 -2.47 -21.91
N GLU A 479 23.00 -1.88 -23.03
CA GLU A 479 21.92 -0.87 -22.98
C GLU A 479 20.60 -1.48 -22.47
N LEU A 480 20.34 -2.75 -22.79
CA LEU A 480 19.21 -3.50 -22.21
C LEU A 480 19.33 -3.60 -20.69
N ASP A 481 20.49 -3.97 -20.14
CA ASP A 481 20.75 -3.98 -18.68
C ASP A 481 20.56 -2.59 -18.05
N GLN A 482 20.95 -1.53 -18.76
CA GLN A 482 20.72 -0.15 -18.35
C GLN A 482 19.25 0.31 -18.43
N ILE A 483 18.38 -0.35 -19.21
CA ILE A 483 16.93 -0.08 -19.24
C ILE A 483 16.22 -0.90 -18.15
N VAL A 484 16.56 -2.19 -18.06
CA VAL A 484 16.05 -3.14 -17.07
C VAL A 484 16.34 -2.68 -15.64
N SER A 485 17.57 -2.23 -15.35
CA SER A 485 17.97 -1.68 -14.05
C SER A 485 17.22 -0.40 -13.66
N LYS A 486 16.79 0.43 -14.64
CA LYS A 486 15.95 1.61 -14.39
C LYS A 486 14.52 1.22 -14.02
N LYS A 487 13.93 0.25 -14.73
CA LYS A 487 12.59 -0.32 -14.41
C LYS A 487 12.59 -1.07 -13.06
N ALA A 488 13.65 -1.83 -12.78
CA ALA A 488 13.97 -2.58 -11.55
C ALA A 488 12.98 -3.65 -11.04
N THR A 489 11.70 -3.61 -11.42
CA THR A 489 10.69 -4.62 -11.05
C THR A 489 9.54 -4.66 -12.05
N THR A 490 8.94 -5.84 -12.26
CA THR A 490 7.69 -5.97 -13.03
C THR A 490 6.54 -5.33 -12.22
N ILE A 491 5.62 -4.64 -12.92
CA ILE A 491 4.46 -3.97 -12.33
C ILE A 491 3.21 -4.80 -12.63
N TYR A 492 2.54 -5.28 -11.58
CA TYR A 492 1.29 -6.03 -11.69
C TYR A 492 0.11 -5.14 -11.28
N MET A 493 -0.75 -4.79 -12.24
CA MET A 493 -2.04 -4.13 -12.04
C MET A 493 -3.16 -5.19 -11.96
N VAL A 494 -4.43 -4.77 -11.89
CA VAL A 494 -5.57 -5.71 -11.89
C VAL A 494 -5.86 -6.28 -13.28
N ASP A 495 -5.62 -5.51 -14.34
CA ASP A 495 -5.91 -5.87 -15.75
C ASP A 495 -4.67 -6.14 -16.60
N SER A 496 -3.49 -5.73 -16.14
CA SER A 496 -2.29 -5.57 -16.97
C SER A 496 -1.00 -5.84 -16.20
N VAL A 497 0.00 -6.35 -16.90
CA VAL A 497 1.36 -6.58 -16.39
C VAL A 497 2.34 -5.84 -17.28
N TYR A 498 3.23 -5.06 -16.68
CA TYR A 498 4.30 -4.32 -17.38
C TYR A 498 5.62 -4.94 -16.97
N HIS A 499 6.16 -5.79 -17.86
CA HIS A 499 7.35 -6.60 -17.61
C HIS A 499 8.62 -5.76 -17.44
N MET A 500 9.49 -6.21 -16.53
CA MET A 500 10.82 -5.62 -16.32
C MET A 500 11.79 -5.90 -17.47
N LEU A 501 11.62 -7.05 -18.14
CA LEU A 501 12.39 -7.50 -19.31
C LEU A 501 11.50 -7.44 -20.58
N PRO A 502 12.08 -7.52 -21.79
CA PRO A 502 11.34 -7.80 -23.02
C PRO A 502 10.51 -9.08 -22.90
N VAL A 503 9.35 -9.14 -23.55
CA VAL A 503 8.40 -10.26 -23.39
C VAL A 503 8.98 -11.56 -23.97
N GLU A 504 9.72 -11.45 -25.06
CA GLU A 504 10.50 -12.50 -25.69
C GLU A 504 11.48 -13.12 -24.71
N LEU A 505 12.20 -12.28 -23.96
CA LEU A 505 13.16 -12.71 -22.95
C LEU A 505 12.46 -13.30 -21.71
N CYS A 506 11.36 -12.71 -21.24
CA CYS A 506 10.53 -13.28 -20.17
C CYS A 506 10.07 -14.71 -20.51
N LEU A 507 9.54 -14.93 -21.72
CA LEU A 507 9.04 -16.23 -22.15
C LEU A 507 10.16 -17.25 -22.36
N HIS A 508 11.31 -16.84 -22.90
CA HIS A 508 12.43 -17.75 -23.08
C HIS A 508 13.08 -18.16 -21.75
N CYS A 509 13.31 -17.21 -20.84
CA CYS A 509 13.85 -17.47 -19.50
C CYS A 509 12.86 -18.24 -18.60
N SER A 510 11.55 -18.07 -18.79
CA SER A 510 10.51 -18.76 -18.02
C SER A 510 10.66 -20.28 -18.07
N LEU A 511 10.56 -20.93 -16.91
CA LEU A 511 10.74 -22.38 -16.71
C LEU A 511 9.53 -23.21 -17.21
N LEU A 512 9.15 -22.99 -18.47
CA LEU A 512 8.04 -23.65 -19.16
C LEU A 512 8.25 -25.17 -19.24
N PRO A 513 7.16 -25.97 -19.18
CA PRO A 513 7.24 -27.42 -19.19
C PRO A 513 7.55 -27.98 -20.59
N GLY A 514 8.22 -29.13 -20.64
CA GLY A 514 8.65 -29.81 -21.87
C GLY A 514 9.85 -29.17 -22.58
N GLU A 515 10.24 -27.95 -22.20
CA GLU A 515 11.37 -27.21 -22.79
C GLU A 515 12.65 -27.34 -21.95
N ASP A 516 13.80 -27.45 -22.62
CA ASP A 516 15.11 -27.34 -21.98
C ASP A 516 15.38 -25.88 -21.58
N LYS A 517 15.75 -25.66 -20.32
CA LYS A 517 15.91 -24.32 -19.71
C LYS A 517 17.19 -24.19 -18.90
N LEU A 518 17.82 -23.02 -19.00
CA LEU A 518 18.99 -22.67 -18.19
C LEU A 518 18.56 -22.14 -16.83
N ALA A 519 19.08 -22.77 -15.76
CA ALA A 519 18.78 -22.40 -14.39
C ALA A 519 20.06 -22.27 -13.55
N PHE A 520 19.93 -21.54 -12.45
CA PHE A 520 20.88 -21.43 -11.37
C PHE A 520 20.24 -22.11 -10.15
N SER A 521 20.81 -23.24 -9.74
CA SER A 521 20.21 -24.14 -8.76
C SER A 521 20.89 -24.08 -7.41
N VAL A 522 20.08 -24.24 -6.37
CA VAL A 522 20.51 -24.48 -5.00
C VAL A 522 19.97 -25.85 -4.58
N PHE A 523 20.87 -26.68 -4.05
CA PHE A 523 20.55 -28.01 -3.52
C PHE A 523 20.90 -28.09 -2.04
N TRP A 524 20.11 -28.86 -1.30
CA TRP A 524 20.36 -29.20 0.10
C TRP A 524 20.22 -30.70 0.32
N GLU A 525 21.13 -31.30 1.08
CA GLU A 525 20.84 -32.59 1.72
C GLU A 525 20.05 -32.33 3.01
N ILE A 526 18.85 -32.90 3.10
CA ILE A 526 17.90 -32.69 4.19
C ILE A 526 17.49 -34.03 4.80
N THR A 527 17.55 -34.14 6.12
CA THR A 527 17.06 -35.31 6.87
C THR A 527 15.53 -35.36 6.89
N LYS A 528 14.96 -36.51 7.29
CA LYS A 528 13.50 -36.65 7.44
C LYS A 528 12.91 -35.73 8.51
N ASP A 529 13.72 -35.32 9.48
CA ASP A 529 13.39 -34.40 10.57
C ASP A 529 13.62 -32.91 10.21
N GLY A 530 13.86 -32.63 8.91
CA GLY A 530 14.07 -31.29 8.39
C GLY A 530 15.32 -30.61 8.94
N GLU A 531 16.43 -31.35 9.07
CA GLU A 531 17.76 -30.79 9.34
C GLU A 531 18.56 -30.72 8.05
N ILE A 532 19.30 -29.63 7.85
CA ILE A 532 20.09 -29.39 6.63
C ILE A 532 21.53 -29.79 6.91
N LEU A 533 22.02 -30.82 6.20
CA LEU A 533 23.37 -31.36 6.38
C LEU A 533 24.41 -30.68 5.49
N SER A 534 24.02 -30.30 4.27
CA SER A 534 24.90 -29.66 3.30
C SER A 534 24.14 -28.68 2.39
N LYS A 535 24.87 -27.77 1.73
CA LYS A 535 24.36 -26.83 0.73
C LYS A 535 25.26 -26.87 -0.50
N ARG A 536 24.68 -26.80 -1.69
CA ARG A 536 25.40 -26.86 -2.98
C ARG A 536 24.76 -25.88 -3.98
N TYR A 537 25.59 -25.10 -4.67
CA TYR A 537 25.15 -24.09 -5.64
C TYR A 537 25.80 -24.39 -6.99
N THR A 538 25.03 -24.36 -8.09
CA THR A 538 25.56 -24.72 -9.42
C THR A 538 24.67 -24.20 -10.55
N ARG A 539 25.24 -23.94 -11.73
CA ARG A 539 24.48 -23.69 -12.97
C ARG A 539 24.05 -25.02 -13.59
N THR A 540 22.74 -25.18 -13.80
CA THR A 540 22.12 -26.40 -14.32
C THR A 540 21.41 -26.16 -15.64
N ILE A 541 21.19 -27.25 -16.38
CA ILE A 541 20.14 -27.33 -17.41
C ILE A 541 19.03 -28.25 -16.91
N ILE A 542 17.79 -27.78 -17.00
CA ILE A 542 16.58 -28.46 -16.50
C ILE A 542 15.59 -28.65 -17.64
N ASN A 543 14.66 -29.59 -17.51
CA ASN A 543 13.46 -29.64 -18.35
C ASN A 543 12.27 -29.94 -17.43
N SER A 544 11.36 -28.97 -17.30
CA SER A 544 10.25 -29.04 -16.35
C SER A 544 9.21 -30.05 -16.84
N CYS A 545 8.85 -31.04 -16.02
CA CYS A 545 7.90 -32.07 -16.43
C CYS A 545 6.46 -31.57 -16.45
N SER A 546 6.09 -30.55 -15.65
CA SER A 546 4.77 -29.93 -15.70
C SER A 546 4.75 -28.54 -15.03
N LYS A 547 3.76 -27.71 -15.38
CA LYS A 547 3.48 -26.43 -14.71
C LYS A 547 2.24 -26.55 -13.82
N LEU A 548 2.41 -26.85 -12.54
CA LEU A 548 1.30 -27.00 -11.63
C LEU A 548 0.68 -25.64 -11.26
N ALA A 549 -0.64 -25.64 -11.03
CA ALA A 549 -1.29 -24.57 -10.31
C ALA A 549 -1.23 -24.84 -8.81
N TYR A 550 -1.27 -23.80 -7.97
CA TYR A 550 -1.41 -23.96 -6.51
C TYR A 550 -2.60 -24.84 -6.11
N GLU A 551 -3.66 -24.85 -6.91
CA GLU A 551 -4.84 -25.70 -6.74
C GLU A 551 -4.52 -27.19 -6.93
N HIS A 552 -3.71 -27.57 -7.93
CA HIS A 552 -3.32 -28.97 -8.16
C HIS A 552 -2.44 -29.48 -7.01
N ALA A 553 -1.47 -28.67 -6.57
CA ALA A 553 -0.63 -29.00 -5.42
C ALA A 553 -1.45 -29.06 -4.11
N GLN A 554 -2.49 -28.23 -3.97
CA GLN A 554 -3.37 -28.26 -2.79
C GLN A 554 -4.25 -29.51 -2.77
N GLU A 555 -4.77 -29.96 -3.91
CA GLU A 555 -5.54 -31.20 -4.03
C GLU A 555 -4.73 -32.43 -3.58
N ILE A 556 -3.42 -32.48 -3.89
CA ILE A 556 -2.50 -33.51 -3.39
C ILE A 556 -2.38 -33.46 -1.85
N ILE A 557 -2.13 -32.27 -1.30
CA ILE A 557 -1.92 -32.05 0.14
C ILE A 557 -3.21 -32.34 0.95
N GLU A 558 -4.39 -32.04 0.41
CA GLU A 558 -5.68 -32.28 1.07
C GLU A 558 -6.18 -33.72 0.94
N ASN A 559 -5.71 -34.51 -0.04
CA ASN A 559 -6.20 -35.85 -0.34
C ASN A 559 -5.07 -36.91 -0.47
N PRO A 560 -4.29 -37.21 0.59
CA PRO A 560 -3.13 -38.10 0.51
C PRO A 560 -3.45 -39.55 0.10
N ASP A 561 -4.67 -40.03 0.36
CA ASP A 561 -5.14 -41.37 -0.02
C ASP A 561 -5.73 -41.44 -1.45
N LYS A 562 -5.86 -40.31 -2.15
CA LYS A 562 -6.44 -40.27 -3.50
C LYS A 562 -5.48 -40.90 -4.51
N LYS A 563 -6.00 -41.82 -5.33
CA LYS A 563 -5.29 -42.26 -6.53
C LYS A 563 -5.46 -41.23 -7.63
N PHE A 564 -4.41 -40.46 -7.84
CA PHE A 564 -4.29 -39.48 -8.89
C PHE A 564 -4.12 -40.13 -10.27
N SER A 565 -4.53 -39.40 -11.31
CA SER A 565 -4.50 -39.81 -12.72
C SER A 565 -4.01 -38.67 -13.60
N ASP A 566 -3.63 -38.95 -14.85
CA ASP A 566 -3.17 -37.93 -15.80
C ASP A 566 -4.20 -36.78 -15.98
N SER A 567 -5.50 -37.08 -15.86
CA SER A 567 -6.58 -36.08 -15.95
C SER A 567 -6.77 -35.19 -14.71
N ASP A 568 -6.06 -35.45 -13.62
CA ASP A 568 -5.98 -34.54 -12.46
C ASP A 568 -4.92 -33.43 -12.64
N PHE A 569 -4.12 -33.50 -13.71
CA PHE A 569 -2.95 -32.65 -13.94
C PHE A 569 -2.99 -31.88 -15.27
N PRO A 570 -2.18 -30.82 -15.42
CA PRO A 570 -1.70 -30.36 -16.72
C PRO A 570 -0.85 -31.43 -17.40
N GLU A 571 -0.49 -31.21 -18.66
CA GLU A 571 0.39 -32.13 -19.40
C GLU A 571 1.68 -32.47 -18.62
N ILE A 572 2.05 -33.75 -18.64
CA ILE A 572 3.25 -34.30 -17.97
C ILE A 572 4.21 -34.79 -19.05
N HIS A 573 5.38 -34.17 -19.11
CA HIS A 573 6.42 -34.44 -20.10
C HIS A 573 7.52 -35.35 -19.54
N ASN A 574 8.52 -35.64 -20.38
CA ASN A 574 9.79 -36.32 -20.02
C ASN A 574 9.65 -37.77 -19.51
N GLY A 575 8.46 -38.36 -19.55
CA GLY A 575 8.19 -39.75 -19.16
C GLY A 575 7.84 -39.95 -17.69
N PHE A 576 7.72 -38.86 -16.92
CA PHE A 576 7.20 -38.89 -15.54
C PHE A 576 5.71 -39.18 -15.50
N ARG A 577 5.21 -39.52 -14.30
CA ARG A 577 3.82 -39.85 -14.02
C ARG A 577 3.23 -39.00 -12.89
N PRO A 578 1.90 -38.97 -12.71
CA PRO A 578 1.27 -38.35 -11.56
C PRO A 578 1.85 -38.82 -10.22
N GLU A 579 2.23 -40.10 -10.08
CA GLU A 579 2.82 -40.62 -8.84
C GLU A 579 4.17 -39.97 -8.50
N ASP A 580 5.02 -39.65 -9.49
CA ASP A 580 6.32 -39.02 -9.27
C ASP A 580 6.15 -37.59 -8.73
N ILE A 581 5.19 -36.86 -9.30
CA ILE A 581 4.82 -35.50 -8.86
C ILE A 581 4.20 -35.55 -7.45
N VAL A 582 3.25 -36.46 -7.21
CA VAL A 582 2.59 -36.64 -5.90
C VAL A 582 3.61 -36.97 -4.80
N ASN A 583 4.54 -37.90 -5.06
CA ASN A 583 5.61 -38.24 -4.11
C ASN A 583 6.48 -37.02 -3.78
N THR A 584 6.88 -36.26 -4.81
CA THR A 584 7.71 -35.05 -4.67
C THR A 584 6.99 -33.97 -3.86
N VAL A 585 5.73 -33.64 -4.19
CA VAL A 585 4.92 -32.64 -3.47
C VAL A 585 4.72 -33.04 -2.01
N ASN A 586 4.47 -34.32 -1.71
CA ASN A 586 4.29 -34.80 -0.33
C ASN A 586 5.57 -34.69 0.50
N VAL A 587 6.75 -35.01 -0.05
CA VAL A 587 8.03 -34.81 0.67
C VAL A 587 8.30 -33.32 0.91
N LEU A 588 8.09 -32.47 -0.11
CA LEU A 588 8.23 -31.02 0.03
C LEU A 588 7.29 -30.44 1.09
N GLN A 589 6.01 -30.83 1.12
CA GLN A 589 5.05 -30.36 2.13
C GLN A 589 5.47 -30.76 3.55
N ASN A 590 5.90 -32.00 3.76
CA ASN A 590 6.34 -32.47 5.07
C ASN A 590 7.54 -31.66 5.61
N ILE A 591 8.54 -31.42 4.76
CA ILE A 591 9.71 -30.59 5.10
C ILE A 591 9.29 -29.12 5.32
N ALA A 592 8.40 -28.58 4.50
CA ALA A 592 7.93 -27.20 4.63
C ALA A 592 7.11 -26.96 5.91
N VAL A 593 6.32 -27.93 6.40
CA VAL A 593 5.66 -27.82 7.71
C VAL A 593 6.71 -27.70 8.82
N ILE A 594 7.73 -28.58 8.82
CA ILE A 594 8.82 -28.57 9.82
C ILE A 594 9.59 -27.24 9.78
N PHE A 595 9.95 -26.75 8.59
CA PHE A 595 10.63 -25.46 8.43
C PHE A 595 9.79 -24.28 8.94
N ARG A 596 8.49 -24.27 8.65
CA ARG A 596 7.56 -23.24 9.09
C ARG A 596 7.38 -23.23 10.60
N GLU A 597 7.28 -24.39 11.24
CA GLU A 597 7.22 -24.51 12.70
C GLU A 597 8.52 -24.02 13.36
N LYS A 598 9.69 -24.46 12.86
CA LYS A 598 11.00 -23.95 13.31
C LYS A 598 11.08 -22.42 13.14
N ARG A 599 10.62 -21.87 12.02
CA ARG A 599 10.57 -20.42 11.72
C ARG A 599 9.63 -19.63 12.64
N ILE A 600 8.47 -20.18 12.98
CA ILE A 600 7.50 -19.58 13.91
C ILE A 600 8.03 -19.62 15.36
N MET A 601 8.67 -20.71 15.78
CA MET A 601 9.33 -20.82 17.09
C MET A 601 10.49 -19.85 17.22
N ASN A 602 11.30 -19.69 16.17
CA ASN A 602 12.39 -18.71 16.10
C ASN A 602 11.90 -17.24 16.05
N GLY A 603 10.58 -17.00 16.06
CA GLY A 603 10.01 -15.66 16.24
C GLY A 603 9.65 -14.92 14.97
N ALA A 604 9.47 -15.59 13.83
CA ALA A 604 8.91 -14.96 12.64
C ALA A 604 7.51 -14.37 12.91
N LEU A 605 7.21 -13.24 12.28
CA LEU A 605 6.01 -12.42 12.51
C LEU A 605 5.30 -12.18 11.18
N LYS A 606 4.22 -12.93 10.93
CA LYS A 606 3.31 -12.71 9.79
C LYS A 606 2.22 -11.73 10.19
N ILE A 607 2.00 -10.69 9.38
CA ILE A 607 0.94 -9.69 9.59
C ILE A 607 0.08 -9.64 8.32
N ASP A 608 -0.94 -10.49 8.27
CA ASP A 608 -1.76 -10.64 7.07
C ASP A 608 -2.64 -9.42 6.81
N GLN A 609 -2.58 -8.92 5.57
CA GLN A 609 -3.43 -7.87 5.03
C GLN A 609 -4.31 -8.49 3.94
N VAL A 610 -5.59 -8.11 3.89
CA VAL A 610 -6.51 -8.62 2.86
C VAL A 610 -6.06 -8.11 1.49
N LYS A 611 -5.68 -9.03 0.60
CA LYS A 611 -5.50 -8.80 -0.84
C LYS A 611 -6.74 -9.31 -1.57
N LEU A 612 -7.15 -8.60 -2.62
CA LEU A 612 -8.28 -9.00 -3.47
C LEU A 612 -7.80 -9.57 -4.80
N TYR A 613 -8.62 -10.46 -5.35
CA TYR A 613 -8.58 -10.90 -6.74
C TYR A 613 -9.89 -10.49 -7.41
N PHE A 614 -9.86 -10.20 -8.71
CA PHE A 614 -11.03 -9.76 -9.47
C PHE A 614 -11.26 -10.66 -10.69
N THR A 615 -12.50 -11.09 -10.87
CA THR A 615 -12.95 -11.72 -12.11
C THR A 615 -13.34 -10.59 -13.07
N LEU A 616 -12.63 -10.45 -14.19
CA LEU A 616 -12.90 -9.41 -15.19
C LEU A 616 -13.72 -9.96 -16.35
N ASP A 617 -14.62 -9.15 -16.88
CA ASP A 617 -15.29 -9.39 -18.16
C ASP A 617 -14.28 -9.29 -19.32
N ALA A 618 -14.27 -10.29 -20.20
CA ALA A 618 -13.27 -10.46 -21.23
C ALA A 618 -13.37 -9.44 -22.39
N GLU A 619 -14.56 -8.84 -22.62
CA GLU A 619 -14.74 -7.84 -23.68
C GLU A 619 -14.56 -6.40 -23.17
N SER A 620 -15.18 -6.05 -22.04
CA SER A 620 -15.13 -4.68 -21.49
C SER A 620 -13.99 -4.42 -20.50
N GLY A 621 -13.32 -5.46 -19.99
CA GLY A 621 -12.25 -5.37 -19.00
C GLY A 621 -12.72 -4.95 -17.59
N LYS A 622 -14.04 -4.95 -17.34
CA LYS A 622 -14.64 -4.51 -16.08
C LYS A 622 -14.73 -5.64 -15.05
N PRO A 623 -14.59 -5.36 -13.74
CA PRO A 623 -14.78 -6.36 -12.70
C PRO A 623 -16.25 -6.80 -12.60
N VAL A 624 -16.46 -8.11 -12.76
CA VAL A 624 -17.75 -8.82 -12.66
C VAL A 624 -17.95 -9.39 -11.24
N ASP A 625 -16.88 -9.81 -10.59
CA ASP A 625 -16.87 -10.27 -9.19
C ASP A 625 -15.49 -10.05 -8.54
N TYR A 626 -15.40 -10.19 -7.22
CA TYR A 626 -14.14 -10.17 -6.47
C TYR A 626 -14.11 -11.19 -5.32
N SER A 627 -12.93 -11.78 -5.11
CA SER A 627 -12.65 -12.72 -4.03
C SER A 627 -11.51 -12.22 -3.14
N LYS A 628 -11.37 -12.82 -1.96
CA LYS A 628 -10.15 -12.68 -1.15
C LYS A 628 -9.08 -13.62 -1.70
N TYR A 629 -7.84 -13.17 -1.74
CA TYR A 629 -6.71 -14.02 -2.06
C TYR A 629 -6.30 -14.85 -0.82
N GLU A 630 -6.39 -16.18 -0.92
CA GLU A 630 -6.16 -17.11 0.20
C GLU A 630 -4.79 -17.78 0.10
N ASN A 631 -3.92 -17.56 1.10
CA ASN A 631 -2.63 -18.24 1.21
C ASN A 631 -2.83 -19.63 1.83
N LYS A 632 -3.07 -20.64 0.97
CA LYS A 632 -3.23 -22.07 1.32
C LYS A 632 -1.89 -22.79 1.55
N GLU A 633 -1.92 -24.07 1.92
CA GLU A 633 -0.70 -24.86 2.20
C GLU A 633 0.26 -24.95 1.01
N SER A 634 -0.24 -25.17 -0.21
CA SER A 634 0.59 -25.19 -1.43
C SER A 634 1.36 -23.89 -1.68
N HIS A 635 0.81 -22.74 -1.25
CA HIS A 635 1.51 -21.46 -1.30
C HIS A 635 2.63 -21.38 -0.25
N ARG A 636 2.40 -21.96 0.94
CA ARG A 636 3.34 -21.96 2.07
C ARG A 636 4.48 -22.96 1.86
N LEU A 637 4.24 -24.06 1.15
CA LEU A 637 5.25 -25.00 0.67
C LEU A 637 6.33 -24.24 -0.10
N ILE A 638 5.93 -23.50 -1.15
CA ILE A 638 6.85 -22.66 -1.92
C ILE A 638 7.40 -21.49 -1.08
N GLU A 639 6.61 -20.89 -0.17
CA GLU A 639 7.10 -19.84 0.75
C GLU A 639 8.36 -20.28 1.53
N GLU A 640 8.38 -21.49 2.11
CA GLU A 640 9.56 -21.94 2.89
C GLU A 640 10.79 -22.25 2.02
N PHE A 641 10.64 -22.95 0.88
CA PHE A 641 11.80 -23.28 0.03
C PHE A 641 12.38 -22.05 -0.65
N MET A 642 11.55 -21.10 -1.06
CA MET A 642 12.04 -19.81 -1.56
C MET A 642 12.71 -19.01 -0.46
N LEU A 643 12.21 -19.01 0.79
CA LEU A 643 12.91 -18.40 1.90
C LEU A 643 14.28 -19.05 2.14
N LEU A 644 14.38 -20.39 2.14
CA LEU A 644 15.64 -21.11 2.34
C LEU A 644 16.67 -20.84 1.21
N ALA A 645 16.23 -20.78 -0.04
CA ALA A 645 17.06 -20.37 -1.18
C ALA A 645 17.62 -18.96 -0.99
N ASN A 646 16.73 -17.99 -0.67
CA ASN A 646 17.09 -16.59 -0.47
C ASN A 646 18.05 -16.38 0.73
N ILE A 647 17.90 -17.14 1.82
CA ILE A 647 18.82 -17.08 2.98
C ILE A 647 20.18 -17.70 2.62
N SER A 648 20.18 -18.90 2.03
CA SER A 648 21.42 -19.63 1.71
C SER A 648 22.28 -18.87 0.70
N VAL A 649 21.66 -18.26 -0.32
CA VAL A 649 22.39 -17.40 -1.26
C VAL A 649 22.88 -16.11 -0.60
N ALA A 650 22.11 -15.50 0.32
CA ALA A 650 22.55 -14.31 1.05
C ALA A 650 23.80 -14.57 1.90
N GLU A 651 23.85 -15.71 2.60
CA GLU A 651 25.05 -16.20 3.30
C GLU A 651 26.23 -16.33 2.32
N LYS A 652 26.03 -17.01 1.17
CA LYS A 652 27.10 -17.33 0.23
C LYS A 652 27.70 -16.09 -0.47
N ILE A 653 26.88 -15.11 -0.87
CA ILE A 653 27.40 -13.88 -1.50
C ILE A 653 28.11 -12.97 -0.49
N TYR A 654 27.71 -12.99 0.79
CA TYR A 654 28.35 -12.19 1.83
C TYR A 654 29.67 -12.81 2.32
N GLU A 655 29.74 -14.14 2.39
CA GLU A 655 31.00 -14.87 2.61
C GLU A 655 32.04 -14.55 1.52
N ALA A 656 31.62 -14.53 0.25
CA ALA A 656 32.53 -14.31 -0.87
C ALA A 656 32.88 -12.83 -1.12
N PHE A 657 31.93 -11.91 -0.91
CA PHE A 657 32.06 -10.49 -1.28
C PHE A 657 31.45 -9.58 -0.20
N PRO A 658 32.03 -9.50 1.01
CA PRO A 658 31.45 -8.76 2.13
C PRO A 658 31.22 -7.27 1.81
N ASP A 659 32.07 -6.64 1.00
CA ASP A 659 31.93 -5.23 0.63
C ASP A 659 30.90 -4.98 -0.51
N MET A 660 30.63 -5.99 -1.35
CA MET A 660 29.73 -5.86 -2.52
C MET A 660 28.38 -6.55 -2.36
N ALA A 661 28.16 -7.33 -1.30
CA ALA A 661 26.97 -8.14 -1.15
C ALA A 661 25.68 -7.29 -1.17
N PHE A 662 24.82 -7.58 -2.15
CA PHE A 662 23.51 -6.95 -2.30
C PHE A 662 22.50 -7.69 -1.42
N LEU A 663 22.13 -7.07 -0.29
CA LEU A 663 21.34 -7.70 0.78
C LEU A 663 20.00 -6.99 1.01
N ARG A 664 19.13 -7.58 1.82
CA ARG A 664 17.79 -7.04 2.14
C ARG A 664 17.39 -7.22 3.60
N CYS A 665 17.51 -6.16 4.39
CA CYS A 665 17.17 -6.16 5.82
C CYS A 665 15.72 -5.74 6.08
N HIS A 666 15.27 -5.94 7.33
CA HIS A 666 14.04 -5.38 7.87
C HIS A 666 14.32 -4.90 9.29
N GLU A 667 14.62 -3.61 9.42
CA GLU A 667 14.90 -2.92 10.68
C GLU A 667 13.79 -3.11 11.71
N LYS A 668 14.15 -3.10 12.99
CA LYS A 668 13.17 -3.16 14.09
C LYS A 668 12.17 -1.98 13.98
N PRO A 669 10.88 -2.18 14.29
CA PRO A 669 9.90 -1.10 14.41
C PRO A 669 10.39 -0.01 15.36
N LYS A 670 10.06 1.27 15.09
CA LYS A 670 10.44 2.36 16.01
C LYS A 670 9.83 2.13 17.39
N GLN A 671 10.65 2.20 18.44
CA GLN A 671 10.21 1.89 19.80
C GLN A 671 9.09 2.83 20.26
N THR A 672 9.16 4.10 19.87
CA THR A 672 8.08 5.09 20.09
C THR A 672 6.75 4.64 19.50
N MET A 673 6.74 4.06 18.29
CA MET A 673 5.53 3.56 17.62
C MET A 673 4.97 2.29 18.28
N LEU A 674 5.83 1.39 18.77
CA LEU A 674 5.41 0.18 19.50
C LEU A 674 4.86 0.51 20.88
N VAL A 675 5.47 1.45 21.61
CA VAL A 675 4.97 1.94 22.91
C VAL A 675 3.64 2.67 22.74
N ASP A 676 3.49 3.50 21.70
CA ASP A 676 2.22 4.14 21.33
C ASP A 676 1.11 3.10 21.08
N LEU A 677 1.44 2.03 20.35
CA LEU A 677 0.52 0.93 20.05
C LEU A 677 0.14 0.14 21.30
N GLN A 678 1.13 -0.23 22.13
CA GLN A 678 0.93 -0.97 23.38
C GLN A 678 0.03 -0.18 24.34
N ASN A 679 0.33 1.11 24.57
CA ASN A 679 -0.50 1.98 25.40
C ASN A 679 -1.92 2.15 24.83
N SER A 680 -2.04 2.32 23.51
CA SER A 680 -3.34 2.47 22.83
C SER A 680 -4.17 1.18 22.76
N LEU A 681 -3.58 0.00 23.00
CA LEU A 681 -4.29 -1.28 23.11
C LEU A 681 -4.60 -1.63 24.57
N ALA A 682 -3.72 -1.28 25.50
CA ALA A 682 -3.92 -1.50 26.94
C ALA A 682 -5.21 -0.82 27.46
N THR A 683 -5.57 0.36 26.95
CA THR A 683 -6.86 1.04 27.27
C THR A 683 -8.11 0.28 26.82
N TYR A 684 -7.96 -0.82 26.09
CA TYR A 684 -9.03 -1.72 25.63
C TYR A 684 -8.94 -3.12 26.29
N GLY A 685 -7.97 -3.35 27.20
CA GLY A 685 -7.69 -4.65 27.81
C GLY A 685 -6.85 -5.59 26.95
N ILE A 686 -6.22 -5.06 25.89
CA ILE A 686 -5.35 -5.82 24.98
C ILE A 686 -3.90 -5.50 25.33
N HIS A 687 -3.21 -6.46 25.93
CA HIS A 687 -1.83 -6.32 26.38
C HIS A 687 -0.90 -7.07 25.42
N ILE A 688 -0.18 -6.30 24.59
CA ILE A 688 0.86 -6.83 23.71
C ILE A 688 2.24 -6.73 24.39
N ASP A 689 3.08 -7.73 24.14
CA ASP A 689 4.51 -7.66 24.38
C ASP A 689 5.18 -7.03 23.15
N ILE A 690 6.17 -6.17 23.37
CA ILE A 690 6.92 -5.44 22.34
C ILE A 690 8.43 -5.69 22.44
N SER A 691 8.86 -6.65 23.28
CA SER A 691 10.25 -7.05 23.47
C SER A 691 10.92 -7.60 22.20
N SER A 692 10.14 -8.26 21.35
CA SER A 692 10.60 -9.06 20.21
C SER A 692 9.46 -9.32 19.21
N SER A 693 9.81 -9.72 18.00
CA SER A 693 8.85 -10.21 16.99
C SER A 693 8.04 -11.41 17.50
N SER A 694 8.68 -12.33 18.23
CA SER A 694 8.03 -13.49 18.85
C SER A 694 7.06 -13.09 19.97
N GLY A 695 7.47 -12.21 20.88
CA GLY A 695 6.62 -11.68 21.94
C GLY A 695 5.41 -10.94 21.39
N LEU A 696 5.61 -10.13 20.35
CA LEU A 696 4.53 -9.44 19.64
C LEU A 696 3.55 -10.42 18.97
N ARG A 697 4.05 -11.42 18.24
CA ARG A 697 3.20 -12.48 17.66
C ARG A 697 2.40 -13.21 18.74
N SER A 698 3.08 -13.81 19.72
CA SER A 698 2.47 -14.67 20.75
C SER A 698 1.63 -13.90 21.79
N SER A 699 1.69 -12.57 21.81
CA SER A 699 0.76 -11.74 22.58
C SER A 699 -0.47 -11.33 21.77
N LEU A 700 -0.33 -11.07 20.46
CA LEU A 700 -1.45 -10.80 19.56
C LEU A 700 -2.36 -12.02 19.35
N GLU A 701 -1.78 -13.22 19.17
CA GLU A 701 -2.52 -14.48 18.96
C GLU A 701 -3.56 -14.76 20.06
N LYS A 702 -3.29 -14.37 21.31
CA LYS A 702 -4.21 -14.51 22.47
C LYS A 702 -5.55 -13.79 22.29
N TYR A 703 -5.62 -12.84 21.35
CA TYR A 703 -6.80 -12.05 21.04
C TYR A 703 -7.40 -12.38 19.66
N ILE A 704 -6.79 -13.30 18.91
CA ILE A 704 -7.22 -13.72 17.57
C ILE A 704 -7.88 -15.11 17.68
N SER A 705 -8.99 -15.29 16.98
CA SER A 705 -9.76 -16.52 17.01
C SER A 705 -10.62 -16.65 15.74
N ASN A 706 -10.98 -17.87 15.36
CA ASN A 706 -11.69 -18.14 14.11
C ASN A 706 -13.21 -17.83 14.16
N ASP A 707 -13.71 -17.37 15.30
CA ASP A 707 -15.06 -16.81 15.41
C ASP A 707 -15.12 -15.41 14.77
N TYR A 708 -16.32 -14.99 14.34
CA TYR A 708 -16.49 -13.67 13.70
C TYR A 708 -15.94 -12.51 14.56
N PRO A 709 -16.20 -12.42 15.89
CA PRO A 709 -15.51 -11.45 16.77
C PRO A 709 -13.97 -11.54 16.76
N GLY A 710 -13.39 -12.73 16.68
CA GLY A 710 -11.94 -12.93 16.58
C GLY A 710 -11.35 -12.44 15.27
N LEU A 711 -11.97 -12.77 14.14
CA LEU A 711 -11.62 -12.24 12.82
C LEU A 711 -11.71 -10.70 12.78
N CYS A 712 -12.72 -10.13 13.45
CA CYS A 712 -12.90 -8.68 13.57
C CYS A 712 -11.82 -8.03 14.45
N ARG A 713 -11.36 -8.68 15.52
CA ARG A 713 -10.19 -8.24 16.30
C ARG A 713 -8.92 -8.32 15.45
N ALA A 714 -8.70 -9.43 14.75
CA ALA A 714 -7.53 -9.67 13.91
C ALA A 714 -7.37 -8.60 12.83
N ALA A 715 -8.45 -8.20 12.15
CA ALA A 715 -8.42 -7.14 11.13
C ALA A 715 -7.88 -5.81 11.69
N VAL A 716 -8.34 -5.40 12.89
CA VAL A 716 -7.87 -4.18 13.57
C VAL A 716 -6.43 -4.34 14.07
N LEU A 717 -6.11 -5.45 14.71
CA LEU A 717 -4.79 -5.71 15.28
C LEU A 717 -3.71 -5.80 14.20
N ASN A 718 -3.95 -6.52 13.10
CA ASN A 718 -3.03 -6.59 11.97
C ASN A 718 -2.81 -5.22 11.33
N HIS A 719 -3.88 -4.41 11.16
CA HIS A 719 -3.74 -3.06 10.61
C HIS A 719 -2.89 -2.15 11.51
N LEU A 720 -3.20 -2.09 12.81
CA LEU A 720 -2.50 -1.23 13.76
C LEU A 720 -1.03 -1.66 13.94
N THR A 721 -0.77 -2.97 13.94
CA THR A 721 0.59 -3.53 14.03
C THR A 721 1.39 -3.25 12.74
N ALA A 722 0.81 -3.49 11.56
CA ALA A 722 1.45 -3.17 10.28
C ALA A 722 1.80 -1.68 10.13
N LYS A 723 1.03 -0.78 10.75
CA LYS A 723 1.28 0.67 10.77
C LYS A 723 2.48 1.07 11.65
N ALA A 724 2.89 0.23 12.60
CA ALA A 724 4.07 0.46 13.44
C ALA A 724 5.37 -0.09 12.82
N MET A 725 5.28 -1.07 11.91
CA MET A 725 6.45 -1.66 11.23
C MET A 725 7.20 -0.65 10.34
N THR A 726 8.49 -0.89 10.14
CA THR A 726 9.32 -0.19 9.14
C THR A 726 9.07 -0.75 7.72
N ARG A 727 9.91 -0.38 6.75
CA ARG A 727 9.90 -0.96 5.40
C ARG A 727 11.19 -1.73 5.18
N ALA A 728 11.09 -3.03 4.89
CA ALA A 728 12.24 -3.87 4.56
C ALA A 728 12.92 -3.44 3.23
N ARG A 729 14.17 -2.98 3.32
CA ARG A 729 14.95 -2.32 2.26
C ARG A 729 16.08 -3.20 1.72
N TYR A 730 16.42 -3.02 0.44
CA TYR A 730 17.72 -3.46 -0.11
C TYR A 730 18.83 -2.52 0.34
N PHE A 731 20.07 -3.02 0.43
CA PHE A 731 21.26 -2.24 0.80
C PHE A 731 22.56 -2.90 0.30
N CYS A 732 23.64 -2.11 0.23
CA CYS A 732 25.01 -2.58 0.04
C CYS A 732 25.62 -2.93 1.41
N ALA A 733 26.17 -4.13 1.58
CA ALA A 733 26.72 -4.59 2.85
C ALA A 733 27.77 -3.64 3.46
N ALA A 734 28.69 -3.06 2.67
CA ALA A 734 29.70 -2.10 3.14
C ALA A 734 29.13 -0.82 3.79
N THR A 735 27.87 -0.47 3.53
CA THR A 735 27.24 0.79 4.01
C THR A 735 26.51 0.67 5.35
N THR A 736 26.35 -0.55 5.86
CA THR A 736 25.42 -0.85 6.94
C THR A 736 26.15 -1.72 7.97
N GLU A 737 26.02 -1.38 9.25
CA GLU A 737 26.60 -2.19 10.32
C GLU A 737 25.97 -3.60 10.35
N SER A 738 26.77 -4.64 10.62
CA SER A 738 26.31 -6.03 10.54
C SER A 738 25.10 -6.34 11.44
N GLU A 739 24.96 -5.63 12.57
CA GLU A 739 23.79 -5.72 13.45
C GLU A 739 22.47 -5.31 12.76
N CYS A 740 22.54 -4.45 11.74
CA CYS A 740 21.39 -3.97 10.96
C CYS A 740 21.03 -4.87 9.76
N PHE A 741 21.75 -5.97 9.52
CA PHE A 741 21.43 -6.90 8.42
C PHE A 741 20.13 -7.69 8.68
N ASN A 742 19.79 -7.88 9.96
CA ASN A 742 18.66 -8.65 10.46
C ASN A 742 17.33 -8.34 9.73
N HIS A 743 16.55 -9.38 9.44
CA HIS A 743 15.21 -9.23 8.86
C HIS A 743 14.11 -9.51 9.91
N TYR A 744 13.76 -8.51 10.72
CA TYR A 744 12.87 -8.58 11.89
C TYR A 744 11.64 -9.47 11.73
N ALA A 745 10.85 -9.29 10.67
CA ALA A 745 9.61 -10.08 10.47
C ALA A 745 9.83 -11.56 10.05
N LEU A 746 11.03 -11.92 9.60
CA LEU A 746 11.40 -13.32 9.30
C LEU A 746 12.19 -13.96 10.43
N SER A 747 12.76 -13.17 11.35
CA SER A 747 13.64 -13.62 12.43
C SER A 747 14.88 -14.37 11.92
N VAL A 748 15.53 -13.82 10.89
CA VAL A 748 16.78 -14.34 10.29
C VAL A 748 17.86 -13.26 10.27
N PRO A 749 19.15 -13.62 10.45
CA PRO A 749 20.24 -12.64 10.59
C PRO A 749 20.65 -11.98 9.27
N ILE A 750 20.54 -12.72 8.16
CA ILE A 750 20.87 -12.25 6.81
C ILE A 750 19.80 -12.73 5.83
N TYR A 751 19.52 -11.92 4.80
CA TYR A 751 18.52 -12.20 3.79
C TYR A 751 18.79 -11.38 2.52
N THR A 752 18.39 -11.89 1.36
CA THR A 752 18.37 -11.14 0.09
C THR A 752 17.21 -11.61 -0.79
N HIS A 753 17.14 -11.14 -2.04
CA HIS A 753 16.32 -11.78 -3.07
C HIS A 753 17.19 -12.37 -4.19
N TYR A 754 16.91 -13.62 -4.53
CA TYR A 754 17.56 -14.45 -5.54
C TYR A 754 16.52 -15.14 -6.44
N THR A 755 15.35 -15.48 -5.89
CA THR A 755 14.40 -16.42 -6.49
C THR A 755 13.41 -15.81 -7.49
N SER A 756 13.61 -14.59 -8.01
CA SER A 756 12.72 -14.04 -9.06
C SER A 756 13.35 -13.04 -10.04
N PRO A 757 14.41 -13.42 -10.78
CA PRO A 757 15.15 -12.52 -11.66
C PRO A 757 14.38 -12.09 -12.93
N ILE A 758 13.35 -12.80 -13.38
CA ILE A 758 12.53 -12.39 -14.54
C ILE A 758 11.78 -11.07 -14.24
N ARG A 759 11.50 -10.82 -12.95
CA ARG A 759 10.65 -9.72 -12.47
C ARG A 759 11.27 -8.82 -11.42
N ARG A 760 12.54 -9.01 -11.03
CA ARG A 760 13.28 -8.17 -10.06
C ARG A 760 14.77 -8.04 -10.43
N TYR A 761 15.24 -6.80 -10.60
CA TYR A 761 16.65 -6.54 -10.95
C TYR A 761 17.62 -6.83 -9.79
N ALA A 762 17.17 -6.65 -8.56
CA ALA A 762 17.89 -7.04 -7.35
C ALA A 762 18.40 -8.49 -7.41
N ASP A 763 17.55 -9.40 -7.88
CA ASP A 763 17.85 -10.82 -8.01
C ASP A 763 18.88 -11.07 -9.12
N ILE A 764 18.84 -10.32 -10.23
CA ILE A 764 19.86 -10.38 -11.29
C ILE A 764 21.24 -9.94 -10.74
N MET A 765 21.29 -8.90 -9.90
CA MET A 765 22.54 -8.51 -9.23
C MET A 765 23.08 -9.62 -8.31
N VAL A 766 22.20 -10.28 -7.56
CA VAL A 766 22.55 -11.41 -6.69
C VAL A 766 22.99 -12.64 -7.49
N HIS A 767 22.38 -12.94 -8.64
CA HIS A 767 22.83 -13.99 -9.56
C HIS A 767 24.25 -13.72 -10.08
N ARG A 768 24.57 -12.48 -10.46
CA ARG A 768 25.92 -12.08 -10.91
C ARG A 768 26.97 -12.26 -9.80
N LEU A 769 26.64 -11.90 -8.55
CA LEU A 769 27.50 -12.17 -7.39
C LEU A 769 27.65 -13.67 -7.10
N LEU A 770 26.56 -14.46 -7.14
CA LEU A 770 26.61 -15.89 -6.91
C LEU A 770 27.45 -16.59 -7.99
N ALA A 771 27.30 -16.22 -9.26
CA ALA A 771 28.10 -16.75 -10.37
C ALA A 771 29.61 -16.46 -10.18
N ALA A 772 29.97 -15.26 -9.75
CA ALA A 772 31.35 -14.92 -9.42
C ALA A 772 31.87 -15.71 -8.20
N SER A 773 31.04 -15.93 -7.18
CA SER A 773 31.43 -16.72 -5.98
C SER A 773 31.70 -18.20 -6.27
N LEU A 774 31.30 -18.68 -7.46
CA LEU A 774 31.52 -20.03 -7.97
C LEU A 774 32.51 -20.06 -9.15
N SER A 775 33.19 -18.93 -9.43
CA SER A 775 34.16 -18.78 -10.54
C SER A 775 33.58 -19.05 -11.95
N TYR A 776 32.27 -18.87 -12.15
CA TYR A 776 31.64 -18.93 -13.49
C TYR A 776 31.87 -17.65 -14.32
N GLN A 777 32.32 -16.58 -13.67
CA GLN A 777 32.64 -15.28 -14.26
C GLN A 777 33.52 -14.50 -13.27
N ASP A 778 34.20 -13.44 -13.72
CA ASP A 778 34.91 -12.54 -12.83
C ASP A 778 33.95 -11.77 -11.90
N PRO A 779 34.40 -11.35 -10.69
CA PRO A 779 33.63 -10.47 -9.82
C PRO A 779 33.24 -9.16 -10.54
N PRO A 780 31.98 -8.71 -10.44
CA PRO A 780 31.57 -7.43 -10.99
C PRO A 780 32.40 -6.27 -10.43
N ALA A 781 32.92 -5.41 -11.31
CA ALA A 781 33.63 -4.18 -10.92
C ALA A 781 32.64 -3.09 -10.45
N TRP A 782 31.94 -3.34 -9.34
CA TRP A 782 31.01 -2.41 -8.70
C TRP A 782 31.68 -1.70 -7.52
N ASP A 783 31.45 -0.40 -7.38
CA ASP A 783 31.79 0.36 -6.19
C ASP A 783 30.56 0.51 -5.26
N GLU A 784 30.79 0.88 -3.99
CA GLU A 784 29.72 1.14 -3.04
C GLU A 784 28.68 2.15 -3.58
N PRO A 785 29.07 3.31 -4.15
CA PRO A 785 28.13 4.28 -4.70
C PRO A 785 27.19 3.70 -5.78
N TYR A 786 27.69 2.85 -6.68
CA TYR A 786 26.86 2.15 -7.66
C TYR A 786 25.87 1.19 -6.99
N ILE A 787 26.33 0.36 -6.06
CA ILE A 787 25.49 -0.65 -5.39
C ILE A 787 24.41 0.05 -4.55
N SER A 788 24.75 1.13 -3.86
CA SER A 788 23.82 1.98 -3.11
C SER A 788 22.81 2.71 -4.00
N ALA A 789 23.23 3.21 -5.16
CA ALA A 789 22.32 3.79 -6.15
C ALA A 789 21.33 2.74 -6.71
N MET A 790 21.80 1.54 -7.02
CA MET A 790 20.95 0.42 -7.45
C MET A 790 19.99 -0.01 -6.34
N ALA A 791 20.46 -0.13 -5.09
CA ALA A 791 19.61 -0.43 -3.94
C ALA A 791 18.52 0.64 -3.75
N SER A 792 18.86 1.92 -3.89
CA SER A 792 17.91 3.04 -3.82
C SER A 792 16.84 2.95 -4.92
N ASN A 793 17.22 2.72 -6.19
CA ASN A 793 16.24 2.57 -7.27
C ASN A 793 15.35 1.32 -7.07
N CYS A 794 15.95 0.18 -6.73
CA CYS A 794 15.22 -1.05 -6.41
C CYS A 794 14.24 -0.87 -5.24
N ASN A 795 14.59 -0.08 -4.21
CA ASN A 795 13.69 0.26 -3.11
C ASN A 795 12.54 1.18 -3.58
N MET A 796 12.84 2.21 -4.35
CA MET A 796 11.87 3.18 -4.87
C MET A 796 10.86 2.50 -5.82
N GLN A 797 11.32 1.81 -6.85
CA GLN A 797 10.44 1.17 -7.84
C GLN A 797 9.59 0.06 -7.20
N LYS A 798 10.15 -0.73 -6.28
CA LYS A 798 9.38 -1.72 -5.50
C LYS A 798 8.25 -1.09 -4.69
N TYR A 799 8.49 0.07 -4.08
CA TYR A 799 7.46 0.79 -3.32
C TYR A 799 6.40 1.41 -4.25
N ASN A 800 6.83 2.01 -5.36
CA ASN A 800 5.94 2.63 -6.35
C ASN A 800 5.04 1.57 -7.03
N ALA A 801 5.60 0.43 -7.45
CA ALA A 801 4.85 -0.68 -8.04
C ALA A 801 3.83 -1.26 -7.05
N LYS A 802 4.21 -1.47 -5.78
CA LYS A 802 3.26 -1.86 -4.73
C LYS A 802 2.13 -0.83 -4.58
N ARG A 803 2.46 0.47 -4.57
CA ARG A 803 1.48 1.54 -4.41
C ARG A 803 0.53 1.70 -5.61
N ALA A 804 1.01 1.41 -6.82
CA ALA A 804 0.20 1.36 -8.04
C ALA A 804 -0.77 0.17 -8.03
N GLY A 805 -0.30 -1.04 -7.69
CA GLY A 805 -1.16 -2.22 -7.54
C GLY A 805 -2.24 -2.03 -6.46
N GLU A 806 -1.89 -1.42 -5.32
CA GLU A 806 -2.86 -1.04 -4.28
C GLU A 806 -3.91 -0.02 -4.78
N ALA A 807 -3.50 0.98 -5.56
CA ALA A 807 -4.44 1.92 -6.18
C ALA A 807 -5.29 1.29 -7.30
N SER A 808 -4.75 0.31 -8.03
CA SER A 808 -5.49 -0.48 -9.03
C SER A 808 -6.58 -1.32 -8.36
N MET A 809 -6.30 -1.94 -7.22
CA MET A 809 -7.31 -2.67 -6.44
C MET A 809 -8.41 -1.71 -5.90
N GLU A 810 -8.06 -0.51 -5.43
CA GLU A 810 -9.04 0.52 -5.06
C GLU A 810 -9.93 0.94 -6.26
N LEU A 811 -9.34 1.17 -7.44
CA LEU A 811 -10.04 1.54 -8.68
C LEU A 811 -11.06 0.49 -9.13
N TYR A 812 -10.65 -0.78 -9.18
CA TYR A 812 -11.51 -1.87 -9.65
C TYR A 812 -12.62 -2.18 -8.63
N LEU A 813 -12.31 -2.17 -7.33
CA LEU A 813 -13.35 -2.25 -6.29
C LEU A 813 -14.33 -1.08 -6.38
N GLY A 814 -13.85 0.14 -6.66
CA GLY A 814 -14.69 1.31 -6.91
C GLY A 814 -15.66 1.12 -8.08
N HIS A 815 -15.20 0.58 -9.21
CA HIS A 815 -16.07 0.34 -10.37
C HIS A 815 -17.03 -0.84 -10.16
N PHE A 816 -16.62 -1.88 -9.45
CA PHE A 816 -17.51 -2.96 -9.03
C PHE A 816 -18.65 -2.42 -8.15
N ILE A 817 -18.34 -1.56 -7.17
CA ILE A 817 -19.33 -0.93 -6.28
C ILE A 817 -20.25 0.05 -7.02
N GLU A 818 -19.79 0.74 -8.07
CA GLU A 818 -20.66 1.59 -8.90
C GLU A 818 -21.83 0.81 -9.51
N ASN A 819 -21.62 -0.46 -9.89
CA ASN A 819 -22.61 -1.31 -10.54
C ASN A 819 -23.48 -2.11 -9.53
N HIS A 820 -23.08 -2.20 -8.27
CA HIS A 820 -23.71 -3.05 -7.24
C HIS A 820 -24.20 -2.25 -6.02
N LYS A 821 -25.00 -1.20 -6.25
CA LYS A 821 -25.58 -0.36 -5.18
C LYS A 821 -26.97 -0.84 -4.73
N PRO A 822 -27.33 -0.71 -3.44
CA PRO A 822 -26.49 -0.27 -2.32
C PRO A 822 -25.47 -1.35 -1.90
N PHE A 823 -24.28 -0.93 -1.48
CA PHE A 823 -23.19 -1.81 -1.11
C PHE A 823 -22.91 -1.74 0.39
N GLU A 824 -23.86 -2.25 1.19
CA GLU A 824 -23.69 -2.35 2.63
C GLU A 824 -22.67 -3.43 3.00
N GLN A 825 -21.73 -3.10 3.88
CA GLN A 825 -20.73 -4.04 4.41
C GLN A 825 -20.57 -3.89 5.93
N ASP A 826 -20.30 -5.01 6.60
CA ASP A 826 -19.88 -5.01 8.00
C ASP A 826 -18.44 -4.49 8.12
N CYS A 827 -18.24 -3.57 9.06
CA CYS A 827 -16.98 -2.88 9.28
C CYS A 827 -16.62 -2.79 10.77
N VAL A 828 -15.33 -2.76 11.08
CA VAL A 828 -14.83 -2.57 12.46
C VAL A 828 -14.17 -1.22 12.59
N VAL A 829 -14.49 -0.48 13.66
CA VAL A 829 -13.94 0.85 13.94
C VAL A 829 -12.50 0.73 14.46
N VAL A 830 -11.56 1.41 13.78
CA VAL A 830 -10.11 1.32 14.03
C VAL A 830 -9.48 2.61 14.59
N ASP A 831 -10.10 3.78 14.37
CA ASP A 831 -9.61 5.07 14.87
C ASP A 831 -10.82 6.01 15.05
N VAL A 832 -10.93 6.70 16.19
CA VAL A 832 -12.03 7.62 16.51
C VAL A 832 -11.46 9.00 16.79
N LYS A 833 -12.01 10.03 16.14
CA LYS A 833 -11.57 11.43 16.22
C LYS A 833 -12.76 12.33 16.51
N GLU A 834 -12.49 13.58 16.87
CA GLU A 834 -13.52 14.56 17.30
C GLU A 834 -14.73 14.71 16.36
N ARG A 835 -14.53 14.50 15.05
CA ARG A 835 -15.52 14.77 13.99
C ARG A 835 -15.54 13.72 12.87
N ASN A 836 -14.98 12.53 13.09
CA ASN A 836 -14.94 11.41 12.14
C ASN A 836 -14.38 10.15 12.82
N PHE A 837 -14.63 8.98 12.23
CA PHE A 837 -13.93 7.75 12.59
C PHE A 837 -13.53 6.98 11.34
N ASP A 838 -12.44 6.22 11.43
CA ASP A 838 -11.98 5.32 10.37
C ASP A 838 -12.43 3.90 10.69
N VAL A 839 -12.87 3.16 9.66
CA VAL A 839 -13.29 1.76 9.74
C VAL A 839 -12.50 0.89 8.78
N ILE A 840 -12.36 -0.40 9.11
CA ILE A 840 -11.90 -1.45 8.20
C ILE A 840 -13.12 -2.24 7.72
N VAL A 841 -13.30 -2.36 6.41
CA VAL A 841 -14.34 -3.16 5.77
C VAL A 841 -13.94 -4.64 5.81
N LEU A 842 -14.72 -5.51 6.45
CA LEU A 842 -14.30 -6.89 6.72
C LEU A 842 -14.19 -7.79 5.48
N LYS A 843 -15.00 -7.55 4.45
CA LYS A 843 -14.96 -8.32 3.20
C LYS A 843 -13.83 -7.88 2.27
N THR A 844 -13.46 -6.60 2.25
CA THR A 844 -12.50 -6.04 1.27
C THR A 844 -11.15 -5.63 1.86
N GLY A 845 -11.03 -5.48 3.18
CA GLY A 845 -9.87 -4.88 3.86
C GLY A 845 -9.74 -3.36 3.71
N SER A 846 -10.61 -2.72 2.93
CA SER A 846 -10.53 -1.29 2.63
C SER A 846 -10.71 -0.44 3.89
N ILE A 847 -9.92 0.62 4.04
CA ILE A 847 -10.02 1.55 5.16
C ILE A 847 -10.81 2.77 4.70
N VAL A 848 -11.97 3.00 5.32
CA VAL A 848 -12.93 4.04 4.91
C VAL A 848 -13.18 5.00 6.07
N ARG A 849 -13.24 6.30 5.77
CA ARG A 849 -13.49 7.35 6.76
C ARG A 849 -14.95 7.78 6.72
N ILE A 850 -15.62 7.70 7.87
CA ILE A 850 -17.00 8.14 8.03
C ILE A 850 -17.03 9.57 8.56
N TYR A 851 -17.72 10.46 7.82
CA TYR A 851 -17.92 11.86 8.19
C TYR A 851 -19.39 12.12 8.56
N PRO A 852 -19.67 13.05 9.50
CA PRO A 852 -21.04 13.48 9.83
C PRO A 852 -21.84 13.91 8.60
N ASN A 853 -21.20 14.64 7.68
CA ASN A 853 -21.81 15.22 6.48
C ASN A 853 -22.26 14.16 5.44
N ASN A 854 -21.74 12.93 5.53
CA ASN A 854 -22.13 11.83 4.63
C ASN A 854 -23.34 11.05 5.18
N CYS A 855 -23.71 11.27 6.45
CA CYS A 855 -24.76 10.51 7.13
C CYS A 855 -26.13 11.21 7.05
N GLU A 856 -27.18 10.52 7.49
CA GLU A 856 -28.57 10.99 7.44
C GLU A 856 -28.74 12.41 8.01
N GLN A 857 -29.42 13.29 7.27
CA GLN A 857 -29.58 14.71 7.66
C GLN A 857 -30.24 14.85 9.04
N GLY A 858 -29.69 15.73 9.88
CA GLY A 858 -30.15 15.92 11.25
C GLY A 858 -29.54 14.94 12.27
N THR A 859 -28.70 13.99 11.86
CA THR A 859 -27.94 13.13 12.79
C THR A 859 -26.99 13.97 13.64
N GLN A 860 -27.10 13.85 14.97
CA GLN A 860 -26.30 14.60 15.94
C GLN A 860 -25.09 13.78 16.39
N TRP A 861 -23.90 14.36 16.31
CA TRP A 861 -22.63 13.74 16.69
C TRP A 861 -22.07 14.45 17.93
N LYS A 862 -21.79 13.70 19.00
CA LYS A 862 -21.20 14.21 20.24
C LYS A 862 -20.01 13.34 20.64
N THR A 863 -18.83 13.94 20.66
CA THR A 863 -17.60 13.30 21.15
C THR A 863 -17.47 13.50 22.65
N GLU A 864 -17.03 12.47 23.35
CA GLU A 864 -16.83 12.41 24.80
C GLU A 864 -15.44 11.84 25.08
N HIS A 865 -14.67 12.50 25.94
CA HIS A 865 -13.38 12.01 26.40
C HIS A 865 -13.60 11.05 27.57
N ILE A 866 -13.24 9.78 27.39
CA ILE A 866 -13.14 8.82 28.49
C ILE A 866 -11.82 9.08 29.22
N VAL A 867 -11.93 9.31 30.53
CA VAL A 867 -10.79 9.27 31.46
C VAL A 867 -10.73 7.86 32.04
N THR A 868 -9.82 7.03 31.54
CA THR A 868 -9.53 5.71 32.10
C THR A 868 -8.81 5.85 33.43
N SER A 869 -9.53 5.71 34.54
CA SER A 869 -8.99 5.77 35.90
C SER A 869 -8.27 4.45 36.28
N SER A 870 -7.09 4.22 35.71
CA SER A 870 -6.36 2.95 35.82
C SER A 870 -4.89 3.07 36.23
N SER A 871 -4.54 4.07 37.05
CA SER A 871 -3.20 4.19 37.68
C SER A 871 -3.20 5.15 38.89
N ILE A 872 -3.95 4.84 39.95
CA ILE A 872 -3.78 5.53 41.24
C ILE A 872 -2.71 4.80 42.08
N SER A 873 -1.44 5.03 41.73
CA SER A 873 -0.35 4.93 42.71
C SER A 873 -0.44 6.11 43.69
N LYS A 874 0.12 5.99 44.90
CA LYS A 874 -0.06 7.00 45.96
C LYS A 874 0.90 8.19 45.87
N ASP A 875 1.85 8.17 44.94
CA ASP A 875 2.98 9.11 44.88
C ASP A 875 2.66 10.38 44.08
N ARG A 876 1.99 11.32 44.74
CA ARG A 876 1.49 12.59 44.16
C ARG A 876 2.56 13.64 43.81
N LYS A 877 3.82 13.28 43.55
CA LYS A 877 4.94 14.22 43.31
C LYS A 877 5.97 13.76 42.26
N ALA A 878 5.54 13.25 41.11
CA ALA A 878 6.45 12.99 39.98
C ALA A 878 5.85 13.05 38.56
N ALA A 879 4.51 13.02 38.40
CA ALA A 879 3.89 12.98 37.08
C ALA A 879 3.77 14.39 36.45
N THR A 880 4.52 14.64 35.37
CA THR A 880 4.21 15.70 34.39
C THR A 880 2.90 15.39 33.66
N GLU A 881 2.28 16.40 33.03
CA GLU A 881 0.99 16.26 32.32
C GLU A 881 1.11 15.53 30.95
N GLU A 882 2.00 14.56 30.85
CA GLU A 882 2.59 14.12 29.59
C GLU A 882 1.81 12.95 28.96
N SER A 883 1.01 13.27 27.96
CA SER A 883 0.41 12.33 26.99
C SER A 883 -0.46 11.18 27.54
N CYS A 884 -1.27 11.41 28.58
CA CYS A 884 -2.50 10.62 28.77
C CYS A 884 -3.47 10.87 27.60
N ARG A 885 -3.36 10.07 26.52
CA ARG A 885 -4.28 10.13 25.36
C ARG A 885 -5.70 9.74 25.77
N LYS A 886 -6.51 10.75 26.08
CA LYS A 886 -7.93 10.63 26.46
C LYS A 886 -8.70 9.87 25.38
N GLN A 887 -9.10 8.63 25.70
CA GLN A 887 -9.81 7.75 24.78
C GLN A 887 -11.09 8.42 24.27
N LEU A 888 -11.25 8.54 22.95
CA LEU A 888 -12.41 9.18 22.34
C LEU A 888 -13.55 8.17 22.15
N ARG A 889 -14.72 8.54 22.68
CA ARG A 889 -16.00 7.88 22.43
C ARG A 889 -16.91 8.84 21.67
N LEU A 890 -17.65 8.32 20.71
CA LEU A 890 -18.51 9.11 19.84
C LEU A 890 -19.97 8.63 19.98
N THR A 891 -20.79 9.44 20.64
CA THR A 891 -22.26 9.28 20.58
C THR A 891 -22.76 9.78 19.23
N ILE A 892 -23.50 8.94 18.50
CA ILE A 892 -24.21 9.34 17.27
C ILE A 892 -25.71 9.12 17.51
N THR A 893 -26.51 10.15 17.26
CA THR A 893 -27.96 10.12 17.49
C THR A 893 -28.69 10.48 16.20
N PHE A 894 -29.31 9.49 15.58
CA PHE A 894 -30.12 9.66 14.37
C PHE A 894 -31.48 10.30 14.73
N PRO A 895 -32.08 11.10 13.84
CA PRO A 895 -33.38 11.73 14.09
C PRO A 895 -34.52 10.70 14.11
N LYS A 896 -35.73 11.14 14.48
CA LYS A 896 -36.96 10.38 14.22
C LYS A 896 -37.38 10.64 12.77
N THR A 897 -37.76 9.60 12.03
CA THR A 897 -38.33 9.70 10.68
C THR A 897 -39.72 9.07 10.64
N ASN A 898 -40.38 9.11 9.49
CA ASN A 898 -41.69 8.47 9.29
C ASN A 898 -41.64 6.94 9.47
N TYR A 899 -40.47 6.33 9.32
CA TYR A 899 -40.27 4.88 9.34
C TYR A 899 -39.48 4.37 10.55
N PHE A 900 -38.64 5.22 11.16
CA PHE A 900 -37.74 4.82 12.25
C PHE A 900 -37.81 5.76 13.46
N PRO A 901 -37.83 5.23 14.70
CA PRO A 901 -37.76 6.03 15.91
C PRO A 901 -36.40 6.76 16.03
N ARG A 902 -36.32 7.73 16.93
CA ARG A 902 -35.05 8.38 17.26
C ARG A 902 -34.13 7.35 17.91
N SER A 903 -33.02 7.01 17.23
CA SER A 903 -32.05 6.03 17.72
C SER A 903 -30.73 6.67 18.14
N LYS A 904 -30.10 6.13 19.18
CA LYS A 904 -28.72 6.48 19.60
C LYS A 904 -27.83 5.25 19.55
N ILE A 905 -26.60 5.44 19.07
CA ILE A 905 -25.49 4.49 19.17
C ILE A 905 -24.29 5.15 19.87
N THR A 906 -23.38 4.30 20.34
CA THR A 906 -22.08 4.69 20.91
C THR A 906 -20.98 4.00 20.11
N VAL A 907 -20.12 4.79 19.46
CA VAL A 907 -19.01 4.32 18.62
C VAL A 907 -17.69 4.51 19.36
N GLU A 908 -16.86 3.47 19.35
CA GLU A 908 -15.55 3.38 19.97
C GLU A 908 -14.66 2.42 19.15
N MET A 909 -13.34 2.41 19.34
CA MET A 909 -12.49 1.40 18.68
C MET A 909 -12.91 -0.02 19.11
N PHE A 910 -12.91 -0.95 18.15
CA PHE A 910 -13.54 -2.28 18.20
C PHE A 910 -15.08 -2.30 18.21
N SER A 911 -15.77 -1.19 17.93
CA SER A 911 -17.21 -1.21 17.59
C SER A 911 -17.43 -1.84 16.20
N LEU A 912 -18.45 -2.71 16.10
CA LEU A 912 -19.00 -3.20 14.83
C LEU A 912 -20.03 -2.21 14.26
N VAL A 913 -19.91 -1.83 12.98
CA VAL A 913 -20.84 -0.92 12.30
C VAL A 913 -21.11 -1.38 10.87
N LYS A 914 -22.32 -1.13 10.36
CA LYS A 914 -22.63 -1.27 8.93
C LYS A 914 -22.41 0.03 8.18
N VAL A 915 -21.80 -0.05 7.01
CA VAL A 915 -21.49 1.10 6.15
C VAL A 915 -21.91 0.79 4.72
N ASN A 916 -22.70 1.66 4.10
CA ASN A 916 -22.91 1.66 2.66
C ASN A 916 -21.69 2.33 2.01
N LEU A 917 -21.00 1.61 1.13
CA LEU A 917 -19.81 2.08 0.42
C LEU A 917 -20.18 2.59 -0.96
N GLU A 918 -19.55 3.70 -1.37
CA GLU A 918 -19.67 4.24 -2.72
C GLU A 918 -18.31 4.74 -3.21
N LYS A 919 -18.07 4.66 -4.52
CA LYS A 919 -16.90 5.30 -5.14
C LYS A 919 -17.11 6.82 -5.14
N LYS A 920 -16.12 7.55 -4.63
CA LYS A 920 -16.16 9.00 -4.48
C LYS A 920 -15.98 9.72 -5.82
N GLN A 921 -16.88 10.67 -6.10
CA GLN A 921 -16.87 11.47 -7.33
C GLN A 921 -15.48 12.02 -7.69
N ASN A 922 -15.14 11.89 -8.98
CA ASN A 922 -13.89 12.30 -9.62
C ASN A 922 -12.60 11.71 -8.99
N THR A 923 -12.69 10.57 -8.31
CA THR A 923 -11.55 9.80 -7.81
C THR A 923 -11.80 8.29 -7.93
N TYR A 924 -10.73 7.49 -7.82
CA TYR A 924 -10.83 6.03 -7.66
C TYR A 924 -11.07 5.57 -6.22
N LYS A 925 -11.19 6.50 -5.26
CA LYS A 925 -11.24 6.20 -3.81
C LYS A 925 -12.67 5.96 -3.33
N LEU A 926 -12.83 5.13 -2.30
CA LEU A 926 -14.12 4.89 -1.66
C LEU A 926 -14.45 5.98 -0.64
N GLU A 927 -15.75 6.25 -0.46
CA GLU A 927 -16.32 6.91 0.70
C GLU A 927 -17.46 6.07 1.29
N GLY A 928 -17.78 6.32 2.56
CA GLY A 928 -18.70 5.48 3.33
C GLY A 928 -19.73 6.28 4.10
N THR A 929 -20.96 5.78 4.09
CA THR A 929 -22.11 6.32 4.81
C THR A 929 -22.55 5.32 5.88
N LEU A 930 -22.61 5.77 7.13
CA LEU A 930 -23.03 4.93 8.26
C LEU A 930 -24.50 4.53 8.11
N VAL A 931 -24.76 3.22 8.08
CA VAL A 931 -26.12 2.68 8.03
C VAL A 931 -26.76 2.81 9.41
N ARG A 932 -28.00 3.31 9.45
CA ARG A 932 -28.80 3.38 10.69
C ARG A 932 -29.10 1.96 11.18
N PRO A 933 -28.85 1.60 12.46
CA PRO A 933 -29.22 0.29 12.98
C PRO A 933 -30.75 0.12 12.98
N LEU A 934 -31.21 -1.02 12.49
CA LEU A 934 -32.63 -1.39 12.46
C LEU A 934 -33.05 -1.96 13.83
N PRO A 935 -34.28 -1.70 14.32
CA PRO A 935 -34.82 -2.39 15.48
C PRO A 935 -35.04 -3.88 15.17
N GLU A 936 -34.61 -4.78 16.06
CA GLU A 936 -34.70 -6.25 15.88
C GLU A 936 -36.13 -6.76 15.65
N ARG A 937 -37.16 -5.98 16.01
CA ARG A 937 -38.58 -6.38 15.98
C ARG A 937 -39.32 -6.16 14.65
N VAL A 938 -38.66 -5.72 13.58
CA VAL A 938 -39.35 -5.39 12.31
C VAL A 938 -39.60 -6.61 11.40
N PHE A 939 -38.83 -7.69 11.55
CA PHE A 939 -38.80 -8.83 10.61
C PHE A 939 -40.00 -9.82 10.66
N THR A 940 -41.10 -9.53 11.35
CA THR A 940 -42.23 -10.47 11.54
C THR A 940 -43.54 -10.07 10.85
N ARG A 941 -43.52 -9.08 9.93
CA ARG A 941 -44.71 -8.65 9.15
C ARG A 941 -44.43 -8.28 7.69
N GLN A 942 -43.75 -9.15 6.93
CA GLN A 942 -43.88 -9.19 5.46
C GLN A 942 -43.42 -10.55 4.90
N THR A 943 -44.34 -11.52 4.96
CA THR A 943 -44.33 -12.83 4.29
C THR A 943 -45.78 -13.17 3.98
#